data_AF-A0A848L6G3-F1
#
_entry.id   AF-A0A848L6G3-F1
#
_cell.length_a   1.000
_cell.length_b   1.000
_cell.length_c   1.000
_cell.angle_alpha   90.00
_cell.angle_beta   90.00
_cell.angle_gamma   90.00
#
_symmetry.space_group_name_H-M   'P 1'
#
loop_
_entity.id
_entity.type
_entity.pdbx_description
1 polymer ?
#
loop_
_entity_poly.entity_id
_entity_poly.type
_entity_poly.pdbx_seq_one_letter_code
_entity_poly.pdbx_strand_id
1 'polypeptide(L)'
;MLLFGLGWVATSLVHATTEAPITAVTVYSDRARVVRTATLGVSGTQRVELPRLPLLVDPESIRVEAQGAEVSSVDVRPASAPPFPQKEARKLLDTLDRLDDSIARVEAERAAHEAQLAALRRVQPVMPRNDDDSPSTPVDFGPLAPATWGPSATFLVDNIAKLESRIRALTEQASALGAERTERLAEAGNLGAQPRRPGIEVAVTLAGNGPAKVQLSYLVPQRVRWYPRYELQLQPEQRRVQVALSGRVSQDTGEDWEGAKLTLSTALPSNATALPKLATWKIGTSERFIPEPQAREESASPPPPLPPRAPEPDLEQELRGQLLARAGRSAEAPAPVASRPPAPSRSQAASPNPSSTILGTVIDAASRQPVPDVVVTATTPNLQGEQVVVTDAVGNYRIPQLPSGVYTLRFEKEMFKPYARSDVQLRSNRTIRVNVELLPESLGEVVEITGRPPTINVGSTTAGVSVSEELVRSISTHSNPSEPVIDSFVGLAPPPGWQPPQLEANLPASLAGGYDLAFTAPRLETVRSGQGERTIPLLVESWPVQVERQVFPALAPDAYLVAQLKSPSRGVLPGGEASLFVGADPAGTATLDLVVPGEPFTLPLGVDRSVRPARNVRLVQSQEGLISKDDVNTYEVTLEVPNPYAFPLQVRVVDQWPLNQDGKVEVKWVRTTPAAQSDEKTGELRWDLVVPPSSKKTVSFEYSLRRPKDWRLLQSP
;
A
#
# COMPACT_ATOMS: atom_id res chain seq x y z
N MET A 1 -38.40 66.94 11.56
CA MET A 1 -39.66 66.28 11.15
C MET A 1 -39.53 66.01 9.66
N LEU A 2 -39.47 64.79 9.11
CA LEU A 2 -39.79 63.46 9.61
C LEU A 2 -38.74 62.45 9.09
N LEU A 3 -38.28 61.58 9.97
CA LEU A 3 -37.55 60.34 9.65
C LEU A 3 -38.54 59.24 9.26
N PHE A 4 -38.24 58.50 8.20
CA PHE A 4 -38.60 57.09 7.96
C PHE A 4 -37.56 56.61 6.93
N GLY A 5 -36.71 55.61 7.13
CA GLY A 5 -36.79 54.40 7.94
C GLY A 5 -36.28 53.28 7.04
N LEU A 6 -34.97 53.26 6.74
CA LEU A 6 -34.32 52.17 6.00
C LEU A 6 -34.26 50.95 6.94
N GLY A 7 -35.26 50.10 6.84
CA GLY A 7 -35.25 48.79 7.47
C GLY A 7 -34.20 47.91 6.81
N TRP A 8 -33.05 47.77 7.46
CA TRP A 8 -32.19 46.62 7.28
C TRP A 8 -32.96 45.40 7.76
N VAL A 9 -33.55 44.64 6.83
CA VAL A 9 -33.95 43.26 7.12
C VAL A 9 -32.63 42.49 7.23
N ALA A 10 -32.17 42.34 8.47
CA ALA A 10 -31.16 41.36 8.80
C ALA A 10 -31.78 39.99 8.52
N THR A 11 -31.54 39.46 7.32
CA THR A 11 -31.82 38.07 6.99
C THR A 11 -30.94 37.23 7.91
N SER A 12 -31.50 36.77 9.02
CA SER A 12 -30.85 35.81 9.90
C SER A 12 -30.60 34.54 9.08
N LEU A 13 -29.39 34.43 8.51
CA LEU A 13 -28.85 33.21 7.95
C LEU A 13 -28.76 32.19 9.08
N VAL A 14 -29.78 31.34 9.19
CA VAL A 14 -29.71 30.14 10.01
C VAL A 14 -28.61 29.25 9.42
N HIS A 15 -27.43 29.29 10.04
CA HIS A 15 -26.30 28.43 9.73
C HIS A 15 -26.58 27.05 10.30
N ALA A 16 -27.36 26.23 9.60
CA ALA A 16 -27.56 24.83 9.94
C ALA A 16 -26.54 23.98 9.17
N THR A 17 -25.43 23.62 9.81
CA THR A 17 -24.55 22.55 9.31
C THR A 17 -25.34 21.24 9.30
N THR A 18 -25.44 20.60 8.15
CA THR A 18 -26.23 19.38 7.97
C THR A 18 -25.35 18.14 7.86
N GLU A 19 -25.72 17.04 8.50
CA GLU A 19 -25.07 15.74 8.29
C GLU A 19 -25.43 15.16 6.92
N ALA A 20 -24.41 14.87 6.11
CA ALA A 20 -24.55 14.20 4.81
C ALA A 20 -23.63 12.97 4.78
N PRO A 21 -24.09 11.79 5.24
CA PRO A 21 -23.29 10.57 5.25
C PRO A 21 -22.96 10.10 3.82
N ILE A 22 -21.86 9.37 3.69
CA ILE A 22 -21.45 8.75 2.44
C ILE A 22 -22.36 7.54 2.18
N THR A 23 -23.08 7.56 1.05
CA THR A 23 -24.08 6.54 0.72
C THR A 23 -23.64 5.60 -0.39
N ALA A 24 -22.82 6.08 -1.33
CA ALA A 24 -22.28 5.27 -2.40
C ALA A 24 -20.87 5.73 -2.77
N VAL A 25 -20.03 4.78 -3.14
CA VAL A 25 -18.66 5.03 -3.60
C VAL A 25 -18.41 4.17 -4.84
N THR A 26 -17.93 4.78 -5.91
CA THR A 26 -17.43 4.08 -7.09
C THR A 26 -15.91 4.24 -7.15
N VAL A 27 -15.17 3.16 -7.01
CA VAL A 27 -13.71 3.16 -7.08
C VAL A 27 -13.30 2.76 -8.49
N TYR A 28 -12.70 3.69 -9.22
CA TYR A 28 -12.14 3.49 -10.55
C TYR A 28 -10.69 3.03 -10.47
N SER A 29 -10.07 2.78 -11.62
CA SER A 29 -8.66 2.38 -11.71
C SER A 29 -7.70 3.45 -11.18
N ASP A 30 -8.03 4.75 -11.29
CA ASP A 30 -7.15 5.88 -10.94
C ASP A 30 -7.70 6.78 -9.82
N ARG A 31 -9.01 6.74 -9.55
CA ARG A 31 -9.71 7.68 -8.65
C ARG A 31 -10.93 7.04 -8.00
N ALA A 32 -11.59 7.76 -7.10
CA ALA A 32 -12.92 7.37 -6.63
C ALA A 32 -13.94 8.50 -6.81
N ARG A 33 -15.18 8.13 -7.11
CA ARG A 33 -16.35 9.00 -7.00
C ARG A 33 -17.08 8.69 -5.71
N VAL A 34 -17.25 9.70 -4.87
CA VAL A 34 -17.96 9.59 -3.59
C VAL A 34 -19.29 10.33 -3.70
N VAL A 35 -20.36 9.73 -3.19
CA VAL A 35 -21.71 10.30 -3.18
C VAL A 35 -22.24 10.34 -1.75
N ARG A 36 -22.49 11.56 -1.26
CA ARG A 36 -23.13 11.84 0.02
C ARG A 36 -24.59 12.20 -0.20
N THR A 37 -25.47 11.71 0.66
CA THR A 37 -26.90 12.03 0.60
C THR A 37 -27.39 12.60 1.93
N ALA A 38 -28.09 13.73 1.88
CA ALA A 38 -28.76 14.33 3.02
C ALA A 38 -30.25 14.54 2.72
N THR A 39 -31.09 14.51 3.76
CA THR A 39 -32.50 14.89 3.65
C THR A 39 -32.72 16.17 4.45
N LEU A 40 -33.27 17.19 3.79
CA LEU A 40 -33.36 18.56 4.30
C LEU A 40 -34.80 19.08 4.16
N GLY A 41 -35.30 19.81 5.16
CA GLY A 41 -36.52 20.60 4.98
C GLY A 41 -36.18 21.96 4.40
N VAL A 42 -36.70 22.28 3.21
CA VAL A 42 -36.46 23.57 2.53
C VAL A 42 -37.75 24.39 2.59
N SER A 43 -37.64 25.66 2.95
CA SER A 43 -38.76 26.62 2.99
C SER A 43 -38.33 27.94 2.38
N GLY A 44 -38.84 28.27 1.19
CA GLY A 44 -38.38 29.41 0.41
C GLY A 44 -36.94 29.22 -0.10
N THR A 45 -36.14 30.27 -0.06
CA THR A 45 -34.72 30.23 -0.45
C THR A 45 -33.85 30.19 0.79
N GLN A 46 -33.06 29.12 0.95
CA GLN A 46 -32.17 28.93 2.09
C GLN A 46 -30.76 28.53 1.64
N ARG A 47 -29.75 29.13 2.26
CA ARG A 47 -28.35 28.72 2.12
C ARG A 47 -28.05 27.66 3.17
N VAL A 48 -27.53 26.52 2.72
CA VAL A 48 -27.19 25.36 3.56
C VAL A 48 -25.72 25.03 3.40
N GLU A 49 -25.01 24.83 4.51
CA GLU A 49 -23.62 24.37 4.51
C GLU A 49 -23.57 22.84 4.62
N LEU A 50 -22.96 22.20 3.63
CA LEU A 50 -22.73 20.76 3.60
C LEU A 50 -21.46 20.41 4.42
N PRO A 51 -21.28 19.14 4.81
CA PRO A 51 -20.08 18.71 5.52
C PRO A 51 -18.81 19.10 4.78
N ARG A 52 -17.80 19.53 5.53
CA ARG A 52 -16.49 19.89 4.98
C ARG A 52 -15.85 18.69 4.30
N LEU A 53 -15.38 18.88 3.07
CA LEU A 53 -14.72 17.86 2.27
C LEU A 53 -13.19 17.89 2.51
N PRO A 54 -12.48 16.77 2.31
CA PRO A 54 -11.01 16.73 2.37
C PRO A 54 -10.36 17.59 1.27
N LEU A 55 -9.12 18.04 1.52
CA LEU A 55 -8.30 18.73 0.51
C LEU A 55 -7.96 17.89 -0.72
N LEU A 56 -8.05 16.56 -0.62
CA LEU A 56 -7.75 15.66 -1.75
C LEU A 56 -8.85 15.69 -2.81
N VAL A 57 -10.03 16.22 -2.50
CA VAL A 57 -11.13 16.32 -3.48
C VAL A 57 -10.76 17.29 -4.59
N ASP A 58 -11.02 16.92 -5.83
CA ASP A 58 -10.91 17.82 -6.97
C ASP A 58 -12.06 18.86 -6.91
N PRO A 59 -11.78 20.16 -6.66
CA PRO A 59 -12.81 21.18 -6.52
C PRO A 59 -13.72 21.30 -7.74
N GLU A 60 -13.18 21.09 -8.95
CA GLU A 60 -13.91 21.19 -10.22
C GLU A 60 -14.86 20.02 -10.46
N SER A 61 -14.73 18.94 -9.67
CA SER A 61 -15.56 17.75 -9.76
C SER A 61 -16.82 17.80 -8.88
N ILE A 62 -16.94 18.80 -8.00
CA ILE A 62 -18.03 18.90 -7.02
C ILE A 62 -19.35 19.19 -7.74
N ARG A 63 -20.35 18.34 -7.55
CA ARG A 63 -21.70 18.48 -8.11
C ARG A 63 -22.73 18.28 -7.00
N VAL A 64 -23.75 19.12 -6.98
CA VAL A 64 -24.87 19.02 -6.04
C VAL A 64 -26.17 18.91 -6.82
N GLU A 65 -26.93 17.86 -6.54
CA GLU A 65 -28.26 17.62 -7.09
C GLU A 65 -29.28 17.60 -5.95
N ALA A 66 -30.47 18.13 -6.18
CA ALA A 66 -31.57 18.10 -5.21
C ALA A 66 -32.84 17.55 -5.85
N GLN A 67 -33.50 16.62 -5.16
CA GLN A 67 -34.83 16.13 -5.50
C GLN A 67 -35.83 16.76 -4.53
N GLY A 68 -36.84 17.48 -5.04
CA GLY A 68 -37.82 18.19 -4.21
C GLY A 68 -37.46 19.65 -3.87
N ALA A 69 -36.31 20.14 -4.34
CA ALA A 69 -35.92 21.56 -4.33
C ALA A 69 -35.07 21.88 -5.56
N GLU A 70 -35.01 23.15 -5.94
CA GLU A 70 -34.15 23.67 -7.00
C GLU A 70 -32.82 24.16 -6.41
N VAL A 71 -31.70 23.84 -7.08
CA VAL A 71 -30.37 24.31 -6.70
C VAL A 71 -30.08 25.62 -7.43
N SER A 72 -30.08 26.74 -6.71
CA SER A 72 -29.83 28.07 -7.30
C SER A 72 -28.35 28.39 -7.44
N SER A 73 -27.52 28.01 -6.45
CA SER A 73 -26.07 28.22 -6.51
C SER A 73 -25.31 27.20 -5.66
N VAL A 74 -24.06 26.93 -6.05
CA VAL A 74 -23.10 26.12 -5.28
C VAL A 74 -21.82 26.94 -5.13
N ASP A 75 -21.51 27.35 -3.91
CA ASP A 75 -20.29 28.06 -3.56
C ASP A 75 -19.28 27.07 -2.98
N VAL A 76 -18.14 26.92 -3.65
CA VAL A 76 -17.02 26.07 -3.22
C VAL A 76 -15.86 26.97 -2.81
N ARG A 77 -15.39 26.85 -1.55
CA ARG A 77 -14.25 27.63 -1.06
C ARG A 77 -13.24 26.76 -0.29
N PRO A 78 -11.93 26.96 -0.49
CA PRO A 78 -10.93 26.34 0.37
C PRO A 78 -11.06 26.92 1.79
N ALA A 79 -11.20 26.03 2.76
CA ALA A 79 -11.22 26.38 4.17
C ALA A 79 -9.80 26.33 4.73
N SER A 80 -9.12 27.48 4.74
CA SER A 80 -7.92 27.63 5.56
C SER A 80 -8.32 27.67 7.03
N ALA A 81 -7.60 26.93 7.87
CA ALA A 81 -7.72 27.12 9.31
C ALA A 81 -7.30 28.56 9.64
N PRO A 82 -8.09 29.33 10.40
CA PRO A 82 -7.62 30.62 10.90
C PRO A 82 -6.34 30.43 11.71
N PRO A 83 -5.38 31.37 11.63
CA PRO A 83 -4.12 31.26 12.36
C PRO A 83 -4.38 31.11 13.86
N PHE A 84 -3.61 30.26 14.53
CA PHE A 84 -3.76 30.03 15.97
C PHE A 84 -3.55 31.35 16.74
N PRO A 85 -4.51 31.79 17.56
CA PRO A 85 -4.43 33.08 18.23
C PRO A 85 -3.49 33.03 19.44
N GLN A 86 -2.17 33.10 19.18
CA GLN A 86 -1.11 32.97 20.18
C GLN A 86 -1.24 33.96 21.35
N LYS A 87 -1.71 35.19 21.09
CA LYS A 87 -1.90 36.21 22.13
C LYS A 87 -3.01 35.83 23.11
N GLU A 88 -4.10 35.26 22.60
CA GLU A 88 -5.24 34.83 23.40
C GLU A 88 -4.87 33.60 24.22
N ALA A 89 -4.14 32.64 23.62
CA ALA A 89 -3.62 31.46 24.31
C ALA A 89 -2.74 31.81 25.53
N ARG A 90 -1.78 32.73 25.36
CA ARG A 90 -0.92 33.20 26.46
C ARG A 90 -1.73 33.88 27.56
N LYS A 91 -2.61 34.81 27.18
CA LYS A 91 -3.47 35.53 28.13
C LYS A 91 -4.35 34.57 28.94
N LEU A 92 -4.83 33.50 28.30
CA LEU A 92 -5.66 32.49 28.95
C LEU A 92 -4.85 31.65 29.94
N LEU A 93 -3.64 31.21 29.58
CA LEU A 93 -2.72 30.52 30.49
C LEU A 93 -2.36 31.39 31.71
N ASP A 94 -2.00 32.65 31.48
CA ASP A 94 -1.70 33.62 32.56
C ASP A 94 -2.92 33.87 33.48
N THR A 95 -4.14 33.70 32.96
CA THR A 95 -5.37 33.87 33.73
C THR A 95 -5.65 32.63 34.57
N LEU A 96 -5.40 31.43 34.03
CA LEU A 96 -5.49 30.18 34.79
C LEU A 96 -4.48 30.13 35.93
N ASP A 97 -3.23 30.56 35.71
CA ASP A 97 -2.21 30.63 36.76
C ASP A 97 -2.61 31.58 37.90
N ARG A 98 -3.11 32.78 37.56
CA ARG A 98 -3.59 33.73 38.58
C ARG A 98 -4.79 33.21 39.36
N LEU A 99 -5.69 32.47 38.72
CA LEU A 99 -6.84 31.84 39.39
C LEU A 99 -6.38 30.70 40.31
N ASP A 100 -5.45 29.86 39.86
CA ASP A 100 -4.83 28.79 40.66
C ASP A 100 -4.18 29.37 41.94
N ASP A 101 -3.36 30.42 41.80
CA ASP A 101 -2.72 31.10 42.93
C ASP A 101 -3.75 31.74 43.89
N SER A 102 -4.81 32.32 43.34
CA SER A 102 -5.87 32.97 44.14
C SER A 102 -6.67 31.94 44.94
N ILE A 103 -7.01 30.80 44.33
CA ILE A 103 -7.68 29.68 45.00
C ILE A 103 -6.78 29.14 46.12
N ALA A 104 -5.52 28.85 45.82
CA ALA A 104 -4.57 28.33 46.80
C ALA A 104 -4.41 29.27 48.01
N ARG A 105 -4.36 30.60 47.77
CA ARG A 105 -4.31 31.59 48.84
C ARG A 105 -5.57 31.59 49.71
N VAL A 106 -6.76 31.61 49.09
CA VAL A 106 -8.04 31.61 49.83
C VAL A 106 -8.21 30.31 50.63
N GLU A 107 -7.79 29.18 50.07
CA GLU A 107 -7.83 27.88 50.75
C GLU A 107 -6.83 27.80 51.91
N ALA A 108 -5.63 28.36 51.76
CA ALA A 108 -4.67 28.46 52.86
C ALA A 108 -5.19 29.35 54.00
N GLU A 109 -5.83 30.48 53.67
CA GLU A 109 -6.49 31.34 54.66
C GLU A 109 -7.64 30.58 55.35
N ARG A 110 -8.47 29.84 54.60
CA ARG A 110 -9.55 29.02 55.16
C ARG A 110 -9.01 27.96 56.12
N ALA A 111 -7.99 27.21 55.71
CA ALA A 111 -7.36 26.16 56.52
C ALA A 111 -6.76 26.72 57.83
N ALA A 112 -6.17 27.91 57.80
CA ALA A 112 -5.68 28.58 59.00
C ALA A 112 -6.82 28.90 59.99
N HIS A 113 -7.97 29.37 59.50
CA HIS A 113 -9.14 29.67 60.35
C HIS A 113 -9.81 28.37 60.87
N GLU A 114 -9.84 27.31 60.07
CA GLU A 114 -10.32 25.98 60.50
C GLU A 114 -9.44 25.40 61.62
N ALA A 115 -8.12 25.55 61.52
CA ALA A 115 -7.20 25.14 62.57
C ALA A 115 -7.40 25.93 63.87
N GLN A 116 -7.65 27.25 63.78
CA GLN A 116 -8.01 28.09 64.93
C GLN A 116 -9.34 27.66 65.56
N LEU A 117 -10.37 27.40 64.74
CA LEU A 117 -11.67 26.91 65.20
C LEU A 117 -11.53 25.56 65.92
N ALA A 118 -10.75 24.63 65.35
CA ALA A 118 -10.48 23.33 65.96
C ALA A 118 -9.74 23.46 67.30
N ALA A 119 -8.78 24.38 67.40
CA ALA A 119 -8.07 24.67 68.64
C ALA A 119 -9.02 25.24 69.72
N LEU A 120 -9.89 26.20 69.36
CA LEU A 120 -10.87 26.76 70.30
C LEU A 120 -11.90 25.73 70.77
N ARG A 121 -12.37 24.84 69.88
CA ARG A 121 -13.30 23.76 70.25
C ARG A 121 -12.70 22.76 71.24
N ARG A 122 -11.37 22.55 71.25
CA ARG A 122 -10.70 21.69 72.25
C ARG A 122 -10.64 22.31 73.65
N VAL A 123 -10.70 23.64 73.75
CA VAL A 123 -10.68 24.37 75.03
C VAL A 123 -12.08 24.41 75.67
N GLN A 124 -13.13 24.05 74.92
CA GLN A 124 -14.49 24.01 75.42
C GLN A 124 -14.67 22.81 76.38
N PRO A 125 -15.08 23.02 77.64
CA PRO A 125 -15.26 21.92 78.58
C PRO A 125 -16.37 20.98 78.10
N VAL A 126 -16.04 19.68 78.00
CA VAL A 126 -17.03 18.63 77.74
C VAL A 126 -17.89 18.49 79.00
N MET A 127 -19.12 18.99 78.95
CA MET A 127 -20.10 18.70 79.99
C MET A 127 -20.48 17.21 79.88
N PRO A 128 -20.37 16.41 80.96
CA PRO A 128 -20.77 15.02 80.91
C PRO A 128 -22.27 14.94 80.59
N ARG A 129 -22.62 14.22 79.53
CA ARG A 129 -23.99 13.74 79.34
C ARG A 129 -24.20 12.61 80.34
N ASN A 130 -25.06 12.84 81.32
CA ASN A 130 -25.55 11.78 82.20
C ASN A 130 -26.48 10.90 81.38
N ASP A 131 -25.94 9.89 80.71
CA ASP A 131 -26.73 8.75 80.21
C ASP A 131 -25.99 7.45 80.63
N ASP A 132 -26.63 6.77 81.59
CA ASP A 132 -26.48 5.40 82.14
C ASP A 132 -25.18 4.87 82.77
N ASP A 133 -25.33 4.54 84.06
CA ASP A 133 -24.81 3.41 84.84
C ASP A 133 -23.44 2.79 84.45
N SER A 134 -22.35 3.44 84.86
CA SER A 134 -21.15 2.74 85.32
C SER A 134 -20.29 3.59 86.27
N PRO A 135 -19.74 3.00 87.35
CA PRO A 135 -18.99 3.72 88.35
C PRO A 135 -17.53 3.91 87.89
N SER A 136 -17.22 5.09 87.37
CA SER A 136 -15.84 5.55 87.22
C SER A 136 -15.59 6.80 88.04
N THR A 137 -14.44 6.78 88.73
CA THR A 137 -13.91 7.72 89.72
C THR A 137 -14.28 9.20 89.49
N PRO A 138 -14.69 9.94 90.54
CA PRO A 138 -14.95 11.37 90.44
C PRO A 138 -13.63 12.11 90.15
N VAL A 139 -13.55 12.73 88.98
CA VAL A 139 -12.54 13.76 88.72
C VAL A 139 -12.99 14.99 89.51
N ASP A 140 -12.23 15.35 90.56
CA ASP A 140 -12.47 16.55 91.38
C ASP A 140 -12.14 17.80 90.57
N PHE A 141 -13.17 18.44 90.01
CA PHE A 141 -13.08 19.82 89.55
C PHE A 141 -13.43 20.71 90.74
N GLY A 142 -12.42 21.30 91.38
CA GLY A 142 -12.61 22.31 92.43
C GLY A 142 -13.64 23.38 92.03
N PRO A 143 -14.25 24.09 93.00
CA PRO A 143 -15.49 24.84 92.81
C PRO A 143 -15.39 25.84 91.65
N LEU A 144 -16.04 25.50 90.53
CA LEU A 144 -16.21 26.40 89.40
C LEU A 144 -17.07 27.57 89.88
N ALA A 145 -16.46 28.72 90.15
CA ALA A 145 -17.18 29.95 90.47
C ALA A 145 -18.04 30.37 89.25
N PRO A 146 -19.38 30.25 89.29
CA PRO A 146 -20.22 30.46 88.11
C PRO A 146 -20.18 31.91 87.59
N ALA A 147 -19.84 32.86 88.48
CA ALA A 147 -19.83 34.29 88.19
C ALA A 147 -18.60 34.76 87.38
N THR A 148 -17.49 34.00 87.34
CA THR A 148 -16.26 34.39 86.62
C THR A 148 -16.14 33.79 85.22
N TRP A 149 -16.96 32.79 84.88
CA TRP A 149 -16.92 32.08 83.60
C TRP A 149 -17.77 32.70 82.48
N GLY A 150 -18.79 33.48 82.81
CA GLY A 150 -19.70 34.10 81.83
C GLY A 150 -18.99 34.88 80.72
N PRO A 151 -18.09 35.83 81.03
CA PRO A 151 -17.36 36.60 80.01
C PRO A 151 -16.48 35.75 79.09
N SER A 152 -15.81 34.72 79.64
CA SER A 152 -14.97 33.80 78.88
C SER A 152 -15.79 32.88 77.97
N ALA A 153 -16.96 32.43 78.43
CA ALA A 153 -17.88 31.64 77.61
C ALA A 153 -18.46 32.45 76.44
N THR A 154 -18.89 33.70 76.69
CA THR A 154 -19.36 34.60 75.62
C THR A 154 -18.24 34.91 74.62
N PHE A 155 -17.02 35.17 75.10
CA PHE A 155 -15.85 35.36 74.22
C PHE A 155 -15.58 34.15 73.32
N LEU A 156 -15.66 32.93 73.85
CA LEU A 156 -15.47 31.71 73.05
C LEU A 156 -16.58 31.53 72.01
N VAL A 157 -17.85 31.70 72.40
CA VAL A 157 -19.00 31.58 71.49
C VAL A 157 -18.93 32.63 70.38
N ASP A 158 -18.63 33.89 70.71
CA ASP A 158 -18.54 34.98 69.74
C ASP A 158 -17.37 34.78 68.76
N ASN A 159 -16.21 34.32 69.25
CA ASN A 159 -15.07 34.04 68.37
C ASN A 159 -15.30 32.82 67.49
N ILE A 160 -15.94 31.76 68.01
CA ILE A 160 -16.35 30.60 67.21
C ILE A 160 -17.32 31.06 66.11
N ALA A 161 -18.34 31.84 66.43
CA ALA A 161 -19.30 32.35 65.45
C ALA A 161 -18.63 33.26 64.38
N LYS A 162 -17.66 34.09 64.77
CA LYS A 162 -16.86 34.92 63.84
C LYS A 162 -15.96 34.09 62.92
N LEU A 163 -15.28 33.07 63.45
CA LEU A 163 -14.46 32.17 62.64
C LEU A 163 -15.32 31.36 61.66
N GLU A 164 -16.46 30.83 62.12
CA GLU A 164 -17.39 30.09 61.27
C GLU A 164 -17.97 30.96 60.14
N SER A 165 -18.28 32.23 60.41
CA SER A 165 -18.73 33.15 59.35
C SER A 165 -17.63 33.46 58.35
N ARG A 166 -16.37 33.64 58.81
CA ARG A 166 -15.22 33.86 57.93
C ARG A 166 -14.90 32.66 57.07
N ILE A 167 -14.95 31.45 57.63
CA ILE A 167 -14.75 30.19 56.90
C ILE A 167 -15.84 30.03 55.82
N ARG A 168 -17.11 30.32 56.13
CA ARG A 168 -18.19 30.28 55.13
C ARG A 168 -17.93 31.26 53.98
N ALA A 169 -17.55 32.51 54.29
CA ALA A 169 -17.25 33.51 53.26
C ALA A 169 -16.06 33.11 52.36
N LEU A 170 -14.98 32.59 52.95
CA LEU A 170 -13.82 32.09 52.20
C LEU A 170 -14.18 30.85 51.36
N THR A 171 -15.10 30.01 51.84
CA THR A 171 -15.60 28.84 51.10
C THR A 171 -16.42 29.26 49.88
N GLU A 172 -17.31 30.25 50.04
CA GLU A 172 -18.06 30.84 48.92
C GLU A 172 -17.11 31.46 47.89
N GLN A 173 -16.11 32.23 48.35
CA GLN A 173 -15.10 32.82 47.49
C GLN A 173 -14.28 31.78 46.71
N ALA A 174 -13.83 30.70 47.37
CA ALA A 174 -13.12 29.61 46.72
C ALA A 174 -14.00 28.91 45.66
N SER A 175 -15.29 28.71 45.96
CA SER A 175 -16.23 28.11 45.01
C SER A 175 -16.46 28.98 43.76
N ALA A 176 -16.57 30.30 43.93
CA ALA A 176 -16.74 31.25 42.82
C ALA A 176 -15.50 31.28 41.92
N LEU A 177 -14.30 31.34 42.51
CA LEU A 177 -13.04 31.27 41.76
C LEU A 177 -12.88 29.92 41.04
N GLY A 178 -13.30 28.82 41.67
CA GLY A 178 -13.30 27.50 41.05
C GLY A 178 -14.26 27.40 39.84
N ALA A 179 -15.43 28.02 39.91
CA ALA A 179 -16.36 28.09 38.78
C ALA A 179 -15.75 28.87 37.60
N GLU A 180 -15.16 30.03 37.86
CA GLU A 180 -14.47 30.83 36.83
C GLU A 180 -13.30 30.06 36.22
N ARG A 181 -12.48 29.39 37.04
CA ARG A 181 -11.41 28.52 36.56
C ARG A 181 -11.93 27.44 35.63
N THR A 182 -13.05 26.80 35.96
CA THR A 182 -13.64 25.74 35.14
C THR A 182 -14.09 26.26 33.78
N GLU A 183 -14.67 27.46 33.74
CA GLU A 183 -15.02 28.15 32.50
C GLU A 183 -13.79 28.44 31.63
N ARG A 184 -12.73 29.01 32.22
CA ARG A 184 -11.48 29.29 31.52
C ARG A 184 -10.75 28.04 31.05
N LEU A 185 -10.87 26.92 31.78
CA LEU A 185 -10.33 25.63 31.37
C LEU A 185 -11.06 25.05 30.16
N ALA A 186 -12.39 25.23 30.08
CA ALA A 186 -13.16 24.84 28.90
C ALA A 186 -12.77 25.69 27.68
N GLU A 187 -12.59 27.00 27.86
CA GLU A 187 -12.07 27.92 26.84
C GLU A 187 -10.68 27.47 26.36
N ALA A 188 -9.79 27.08 27.28
CA ALA A 188 -8.44 26.60 26.96
C ALA A 188 -8.46 25.29 26.18
N GLY A 189 -9.29 24.33 26.58
CA GLY A 189 -9.45 23.06 25.88
C GLY A 189 -10.01 23.21 24.46
N ASN A 190 -10.80 24.24 24.21
CA ASN A 190 -11.35 24.54 22.87
C ASN A 190 -10.32 25.27 21.99
N LEU A 191 -9.57 26.21 22.57
CA LEU A 191 -8.51 26.94 21.87
C LEU A 191 -7.31 26.05 21.52
N GLY A 192 -6.93 25.16 22.44
CA GLY A 192 -5.83 24.21 22.27
C GLY A 192 -6.15 23.03 21.34
N ALA A 193 -7.42 22.82 20.98
CA ALA A 193 -7.81 21.78 20.05
C ALA A 193 -7.16 21.96 18.67
N GLN A 194 -6.93 20.85 17.97
CA GLN A 194 -6.40 20.91 16.60
C GLN A 194 -7.32 21.76 15.71
N PRO A 195 -6.76 22.54 14.78
CA PRO A 195 -7.57 23.28 13.82
C PRO A 195 -8.44 22.28 13.08
N ARG A 196 -9.70 22.65 12.79
CA ARG A 196 -10.55 21.86 11.90
C ARG A 196 -9.73 21.56 10.65
N ARG A 197 -9.60 20.27 10.29
CA ARG A 197 -8.76 19.81 9.18
C ARG A 197 -8.92 20.77 7.99
N PRO A 198 -7.81 21.23 7.38
CA PRO A 198 -7.94 22.01 6.17
C PRO A 198 -8.73 21.18 5.16
N GLY A 199 -9.61 21.85 4.41
CA GLY A 199 -10.60 21.16 3.59
C GLY A 199 -11.34 22.11 2.68
N ILE A 200 -12.39 21.63 2.05
CA ILE A 200 -13.21 22.39 1.13
C ILE A 200 -14.59 22.58 1.77
N GLU A 201 -15.01 23.83 1.90
CA GLU A 201 -16.34 24.19 2.36
C GLU A 201 -17.26 24.34 1.15
N VAL A 202 -18.40 23.65 1.19
CA VAL A 202 -19.42 23.66 0.14
C VAL A 202 -20.71 24.22 0.73
N ALA A 203 -21.14 25.37 0.22
CA ALA A 203 -22.42 25.96 0.56
C ALA A 203 -23.35 25.92 -0.65
N VAL A 204 -24.57 25.43 -0.46
CA VAL A 204 -25.58 25.33 -1.51
C VAL A 204 -26.75 26.25 -1.18
N THR A 205 -27.24 26.98 -2.17
CA THR A 205 -28.49 27.75 -2.05
C THR A 205 -29.61 26.92 -2.68
N LEU A 206 -30.59 26.54 -1.86
CA LEU A 206 -31.75 25.73 -2.26
C LEU A 206 -33.01 26.58 -2.25
N ALA A 207 -33.87 26.40 -3.25
CA ALA A 207 -35.19 27.00 -3.33
C ALA A 207 -36.28 25.91 -3.38
N GLY A 208 -37.23 25.92 -2.44
CA GLY A 208 -38.29 24.92 -2.41
C GLY A 208 -39.17 25.02 -1.17
N ASN A 209 -40.29 24.29 -1.17
CA ASN A 209 -41.22 24.21 -0.06
C ASN A 209 -41.54 22.73 0.22
N GLY A 210 -40.76 22.11 1.10
CA GLY A 210 -40.92 20.70 1.47
C GLY A 210 -39.61 19.96 1.74
N PRO A 211 -39.68 18.64 1.99
CA PRO A 211 -38.50 17.80 2.14
C PRO A 211 -37.78 17.65 0.80
N ALA A 212 -36.49 17.96 0.78
CA ALA A 212 -35.60 17.81 -0.35
C ALA A 212 -34.49 16.79 -0.03
N LYS A 213 -34.24 15.88 -0.96
CA LYS A 213 -33.13 14.93 -0.90
C LYS A 213 -31.97 15.50 -1.70
N VAL A 214 -30.89 15.90 -1.01
CA VAL A 214 -29.71 16.51 -1.61
C VAL A 214 -28.60 15.48 -1.75
N GLN A 215 -28.05 15.35 -2.95
CA GLN A 215 -26.91 14.50 -3.27
C GLN A 215 -25.70 15.35 -3.64
N LEU A 216 -24.62 15.18 -2.90
CA LEU A 216 -23.33 15.78 -3.18
C LEU A 216 -22.42 14.69 -3.75
N SER A 217 -21.91 14.90 -4.97
CA SER A 217 -20.96 13.99 -5.61
C SER A 217 -19.65 14.69 -5.96
N TYR A 218 -18.54 14.00 -5.78
CA TYR A 218 -17.20 14.54 -6.02
C TYR A 218 -16.19 13.42 -6.35
N LEU A 219 -15.08 13.80 -6.97
CA LEU A 219 -13.97 12.90 -7.32
C LEU A 219 -12.79 13.10 -6.38
N VAL A 220 -12.18 11.98 -5.98
CA VAL A 220 -10.92 11.93 -5.24
C VAL A 220 -9.87 11.28 -6.15
N PRO A 221 -8.92 12.05 -6.72
CA PRO A 221 -8.04 11.62 -7.80
C PRO A 221 -6.83 10.80 -7.34
N GLN A 222 -6.54 10.73 -6.04
CA GLN A 222 -5.36 10.04 -5.51
C GLN A 222 -5.68 9.37 -4.18
N ARG A 223 -4.78 8.48 -3.73
CA ARG A 223 -4.90 7.73 -2.47
C ARG A 223 -6.13 6.82 -2.37
N VAL A 224 -6.65 6.37 -3.51
CA VAL A 224 -7.61 5.27 -3.60
C VAL A 224 -7.12 4.32 -4.66
N ARG A 225 -7.14 3.01 -4.37
CA ARG A 225 -6.79 1.96 -5.34
C ARG A 225 -7.66 0.74 -5.11
N TRP A 226 -7.85 -0.03 -6.17
CA TRP A 226 -8.39 -1.38 -6.04
C TRP A 226 -7.72 -2.34 -7.01
N TYR A 227 -7.71 -3.64 -6.67
CA TYR A 227 -7.18 -4.70 -7.53
C TYR A 227 -8.09 -5.93 -7.51
N PRO A 228 -8.38 -6.55 -8.66
CA PRO A 228 -9.11 -7.82 -8.71
C PRO A 228 -8.25 -8.95 -8.11
N ARG A 229 -8.90 -9.83 -7.35
CA ARG A 229 -8.32 -11.03 -6.75
C ARG A 229 -9.30 -12.18 -6.88
N TYR A 230 -8.79 -13.30 -7.33
CA TYR A 230 -9.57 -14.52 -7.53
C TYR A 230 -9.25 -15.57 -6.47
N GLU A 231 -10.26 -16.33 -6.11
CA GLU A 231 -10.13 -17.57 -5.36
C GLU A 231 -10.84 -18.67 -6.14
N LEU A 232 -10.09 -19.70 -6.51
CA LEU A 232 -10.54 -20.80 -7.35
C LEU A 232 -10.47 -22.09 -6.55
N GLN A 233 -11.63 -22.62 -6.20
CA GLN A 233 -11.74 -23.84 -5.40
C GLN A 233 -12.24 -25.00 -6.25
N LEU A 234 -11.32 -25.91 -6.59
CA LEU A 234 -11.63 -27.12 -7.36
C LEU A 234 -12.36 -28.14 -6.48
N GLN A 235 -13.45 -28.69 -7.01
CA GLN A 235 -14.22 -29.77 -6.39
C GLN A 235 -14.21 -30.98 -7.34
N PRO A 236 -13.18 -31.86 -7.27
CA PRO A 236 -12.96 -32.94 -8.23
C PRO A 236 -14.15 -33.89 -8.37
N GLU A 237 -14.77 -34.27 -7.24
CA GLU A 237 -15.92 -35.17 -7.18
C GLU A 237 -17.12 -34.64 -7.97
N GLN A 238 -17.29 -33.31 -8.01
CA GLN A 238 -18.41 -32.65 -8.69
C GLN A 238 -18.06 -32.22 -10.11
N ARG A 239 -16.77 -32.30 -10.50
CA ARG A 239 -16.25 -31.73 -11.76
C ARG A 239 -16.62 -30.26 -11.93
N ARG A 240 -16.58 -29.51 -10.83
CA ARG A 240 -16.81 -28.07 -10.81
C ARG A 240 -15.67 -27.35 -10.12
N VAL A 241 -15.48 -26.09 -10.49
CA VAL A 241 -14.69 -25.13 -9.73
C VAL A 241 -15.62 -24.04 -9.21
N GLN A 242 -15.41 -23.60 -7.99
CA GLN A 242 -16.02 -22.37 -7.49
C GLN A 242 -15.06 -21.21 -7.77
N VAL A 243 -15.54 -20.20 -8.47
CA VAL A 243 -14.79 -19.00 -8.82
C VAL A 243 -15.36 -17.85 -8.01
N ALA A 244 -14.57 -17.34 -7.08
CA ALA A 244 -14.89 -16.14 -6.32
C ALA A 244 -13.98 -14.99 -6.75
N LEU A 245 -14.60 -13.90 -7.22
CA LEU A 245 -13.92 -12.64 -7.53
C LEU A 245 -14.16 -11.66 -6.38
N SER A 246 -13.08 -11.11 -5.86
CA SER A 246 -13.07 -10.05 -4.86
C SER A 246 -12.22 -8.88 -5.33
N GLY A 247 -12.51 -7.68 -4.85
CA GLY A 247 -11.65 -6.51 -5.02
C GLY A 247 -10.92 -6.20 -3.74
N ARG A 248 -9.59 -6.10 -3.78
CA ARG A 248 -8.80 -5.53 -2.68
C ARG A 248 -8.81 -4.02 -2.82
N VAL A 249 -9.47 -3.33 -1.91
CA VAL A 249 -9.65 -1.87 -1.92
C VAL A 249 -8.81 -1.26 -0.80
N SER A 250 -8.04 -0.22 -1.12
CA SER A 250 -7.29 0.56 -0.14
C SER A 250 -7.54 2.04 -0.37
N GLN A 251 -7.74 2.78 0.72
CA GLN A 251 -8.01 4.21 0.66
C GLN A 251 -7.37 4.95 1.83
N ASP A 252 -6.82 6.12 1.53
CA ASP A 252 -6.27 7.07 2.50
C ASP A 252 -6.72 8.49 2.12
N THR A 253 -8.04 8.67 2.01
CA THR A 253 -8.68 9.92 1.57
C THR A 253 -8.95 10.90 2.72
N GLY A 254 -8.78 10.44 3.96
CA GLY A 254 -9.14 11.18 5.17
C GLY A 254 -10.62 11.07 5.56
N GLU A 255 -11.42 10.32 4.78
CA GLU A 255 -12.85 10.04 5.04
C GLU A 255 -13.07 8.56 5.26
N ASP A 256 -13.88 8.20 6.25
CA ASP A 256 -14.31 6.82 6.44
C ASP A 256 -15.59 6.57 5.64
N TRP A 257 -15.59 5.54 4.80
CA TRP A 257 -16.78 5.11 4.08
C TRP A 257 -17.48 4.08 4.96
N GLU A 258 -18.48 4.47 5.73
CA GLU A 258 -19.20 3.57 6.63
C GLU A 258 -20.57 3.19 6.06
N GLY A 259 -20.81 1.90 5.84
CA GLY A 259 -22.10 1.41 5.33
C GLY A 259 -22.45 1.91 3.92
N ALA A 260 -21.46 2.14 3.07
CA ALA A 260 -21.67 2.67 1.72
C ALA A 260 -21.89 1.56 0.69
N LYS A 261 -22.70 1.83 -0.35
CA LYS A 261 -22.79 0.96 -1.53
C LYS A 261 -21.51 1.11 -2.37
N LEU A 262 -20.66 0.10 -2.33
CA LEU A 262 -19.37 0.12 -3.03
C LEU A 262 -19.50 -0.50 -4.43
N THR A 263 -18.98 0.19 -5.44
CA THR A 263 -18.85 -0.30 -6.81
C THR A 263 -17.40 -0.17 -7.26
N LEU A 264 -16.81 -1.25 -7.76
CA LEU A 264 -15.44 -1.27 -8.28
C LEU A 264 -15.49 -1.30 -9.80
N SER A 265 -14.82 -0.35 -10.44
CA SER A 265 -14.87 -0.15 -11.89
C SER A 265 -13.47 -0.13 -12.49
N THR A 266 -13.32 -0.78 -13.64
CA THR A 266 -12.08 -0.79 -14.41
C THR A 266 -11.94 0.45 -15.30
N ALA A 267 -12.93 1.35 -15.35
CA ALA A 267 -12.89 2.57 -16.16
C ALA A 267 -11.75 3.52 -15.76
N LEU A 268 -11.39 4.38 -16.71
CA LEU A 268 -10.48 5.51 -16.54
C LEU A 268 -11.18 6.80 -16.98
N PRO A 269 -11.92 7.47 -16.08
CA PRO A 269 -12.76 8.61 -16.44
C PRO A 269 -12.02 9.80 -17.09
N SER A 270 -10.71 9.94 -16.89
CA SER A 270 -9.92 11.10 -17.32
C SER A 270 -9.05 10.90 -18.57
N ASN A 271 -8.94 9.68 -19.11
CA ASN A 271 -7.83 9.33 -20.00
C ASN A 271 -7.90 9.90 -21.43
N ALA A 272 -8.96 10.62 -21.80
CA ALA A 272 -9.14 11.13 -23.16
C ALA A 272 -9.71 12.55 -23.20
N THR A 273 -9.22 13.44 -22.34
CA THR A 273 -9.70 14.85 -22.32
C THR A 273 -9.04 15.72 -23.40
N ALA A 274 -7.98 15.23 -24.06
CA ALA A 274 -7.30 15.93 -25.15
C ALA A 274 -7.15 15.01 -26.37
N LEU A 275 -7.62 15.49 -27.52
CA LEU A 275 -7.45 14.79 -28.79
C LEU A 275 -5.97 14.85 -29.23
N PRO A 276 -5.39 13.75 -29.72
CA PRO A 276 -4.07 13.80 -30.30
C PRO A 276 -4.08 14.75 -31.50
N LYS A 277 -3.13 15.69 -31.54
CA LYS A 277 -2.98 16.60 -32.68
C LYS A 277 -2.25 15.85 -33.79
N LEU A 278 -2.90 15.67 -34.93
CA LEU A 278 -2.27 15.13 -36.13
C LEU A 278 -1.19 16.11 -36.61
N ALA A 279 0.07 15.66 -36.62
CA ALA A 279 1.15 16.43 -37.22
C ALA A 279 0.92 16.53 -38.74
N THR A 280 0.97 17.76 -39.27
CA THR A 280 0.87 17.98 -40.71
C THR A 280 2.05 17.35 -41.44
N TRP A 281 1.79 16.53 -42.45
CA TRP A 281 2.84 15.99 -43.31
C TRP A 281 3.51 17.13 -44.09
N LYS A 282 4.83 17.23 -44.00
CA LYS A 282 5.65 18.13 -44.82
C LYS A 282 6.48 17.27 -45.76
N ILE A 283 6.39 17.51 -47.07
CA ILE A 283 7.23 16.86 -48.07
C ILE A 283 8.45 17.77 -48.29
N GLY A 284 9.65 17.25 -48.01
CA GLY A 284 10.91 17.97 -48.19
C GLY A 284 12.11 17.04 -48.00
N THR A 285 13.30 17.46 -48.44
CA THR A 285 14.55 16.79 -48.09
C THR A 285 14.76 16.90 -46.58
N SER A 286 15.15 15.80 -45.90
CA SER A 286 15.47 15.86 -44.48
C SER A 286 16.61 16.86 -44.26
N GLU A 287 16.28 18.10 -43.94
CA GLU A 287 17.27 19.02 -43.41
C GLU A 287 17.79 18.34 -42.15
N ARG A 288 19.11 18.09 -42.11
CA ARG A 288 19.77 17.65 -40.90
C ARG A 288 19.29 18.59 -39.81
N PHE A 289 18.60 18.05 -38.81
CA PHE A 289 18.34 18.76 -37.58
C PHE A 289 19.72 19.07 -36.98
N ILE A 290 20.26 20.24 -37.34
CA ILE A 290 21.32 20.87 -36.60
C ILE A 290 20.56 21.45 -35.42
N PRO A 291 20.67 20.90 -34.20
CA PRO A 291 20.11 21.57 -33.04
C PRO A 291 20.74 22.96 -33.04
N GLU A 292 19.91 23.96 -33.34
CA GLU A 292 20.30 25.34 -33.12
C GLU A 292 20.66 25.38 -31.63
N PRO A 293 21.91 25.72 -31.27
CA PRO A 293 22.29 25.77 -29.88
C PRO A 293 21.34 26.78 -29.25
N GLN A 294 20.33 26.28 -28.51
CA GLN A 294 19.52 27.14 -27.68
C GLN A 294 20.55 27.89 -26.85
N ALA A 295 20.58 29.22 -27.03
CA ALA A 295 21.29 30.08 -26.11
C ALA A 295 20.88 29.55 -24.75
N ARG A 296 21.85 28.98 -24.03
CA ARG A 296 21.64 28.43 -22.70
C ARG A 296 20.89 29.56 -22.01
N GLU A 297 19.58 29.39 -21.78
CA GLU A 297 18.86 30.31 -20.93
C GLU A 297 19.71 30.25 -19.69
N GLU A 298 20.45 31.33 -19.47
CA GLU A 298 21.30 31.49 -18.33
C GLU A 298 20.27 31.44 -17.23
N SER A 299 20.09 30.24 -16.70
CA SER A 299 19.20 29.95 -15.61
C SER A 299 19.74 30.87 -14.55
N ALA A 300 19.15 32.06 -14.45
CA ALA A 300 19.50 33.02 -13.44
C ALA A 300 19.46 32.19 -12.18
N SER A 301 20.63 31.99 -11.57
CA SER A 301 20.76 31.16 -10.39
C SER A 301 19.59 31.55 -9.51
N PRO A 302 18.69 30.60 -9.15
CA PRO A 302 17.53 30.95 -8.34
C PRO A 302 18.08 31.80 -7.19
N PRO A 303 17.45 32.96 -6.91
CA PRO A 303 17.96 33.85 -5.88
C PRO A 303 18.31 33.00 -4.67
N PRO A 304 19.50 33.21 -4.06
CA PRO A 304 20.02 32.33 -3.04
C PRO A 304 18.87 31.98 -2.09
N PRO A 305 18.63 30.68 -1.82
CA PRO A 305 17.49 30.27 -1.03
C PRO A 305 17.48 31.17 0.20
N LEU A 306 16.35 31.83 0.43
CA LEU A 306 16.16 32.61 1.65
C LEU A 306 16.75 31.76 2.78
N PRO A 307 17.66 32.33 3.60
CA PRO A 307 18.31 31.56 4.65
C PRO A 307 17.20 30.77 5.33
N PRO A 308 17.33 29.43 5.47
CA PRO A 308 16.27 28.61 6.03
C PRO A 308 15.86 29.31 7.31
N ARG A 309 14.61 29.81 7.34
CA ARG A 309 14.06 30.38 8.56
C ARG A 309 14.30 29.29 9.57
N ALA A 310 15.10 29.60 10.60
CA ALA A 310 15.42 28.63 11.64
C ALA A 310 14.11 27.93 12.01
N PRO A 311 14.08 26.60 12.20
CA PRO A 311 12.90 25.96 12.74
C PRO A 311 12.63 26.68 14.05
N GLU A 312 11.68 27.62 14.05
CA GLU A 312 11.18 28.18 15.28
C GLU A 312 10.71 26.94 16.04
N PRO A 313 11.15 26.75 17.31
CA PRO A 313 10.49 25.75 18.14
C PRO A 313 9.00 26.03 17.98
N ASP A 314 8.22 25.01 17.61
CA ASP A 314 6.84 25.19 17.19
C ASP A 314 6.03 25.69 18.39
N LEU A 315 6.06 27.01 18.60
CA LEU A 315 5.49 27.74 19.70
C LEU A 315 3.98 27.50 19.75
N GLU A 316 3.37 27.25 18.58
CA GLU A 316 1.98 26.83 18.47
C GLU A 316 1.77 25.42 19.04
N GLN A 317 2.63 24.44 18.71
CA GLN A 317 2.58 23.12 19.34
C GLN A 317 2.80 23.18 20.85
N GLU A 318 3.73 24.01 21.33
CA GLU A 318 4.02 24.17 22.75
C GLU A 318 2.82 24.77 23.50
N LEU A 319 2.26 25.88 23.00
CA LEU A 319 1.08 26.53 23.59
C LEU A 319 -0.15 25.63 23.56
N ARG A 320 -0.38 24.88 22.46
CA ARG A 320 -1.46 23.88 22.40
C ARG A 320 -1.26 22.77 23.43
N GLY A 321 -0.05 22.24 23.54
CA GLY A 321 0.29 21.21 24.53
C GLY A 321 0.00 21.68 25.95
N GLN A 322 0.37 22.92 26.28
CA GLN A 322 0.10 23.53 27.59
C GLN A 322 -1.42 23.71 27.85
N LEU A 323 -2.17 24.22 26.87
CA LEU A 323 -3.63 24.40 27.00
C LEU A 323 -4.36 23.06 27.19
N LEU A 324 -3.99 22.02 26.42
CA LEU A 324 -4.58 20.69 26.51
C LEU A 324 -4.23 19.99 27.83
N ALA A 325 -2.97 20.09 28.26
CA ALA A 325 -2.52 19.58 29.56
C ALA A 325 -3.31 20.22 30.71
N ARG A 326 -3.54 21.54 30.66
CA ARG A 326 -4.37 22.26 31.65
C ARG A 326 -5.83 21.81 31.61
N ALA A 327 -6.39 21.59 30.43
CA ALA A 327 -7.78 21.15 30.25
C ALA A 327 -8.03 19.67 30.59
N GLY A 328 -7.01 18.91 31.01
CA GLY A 328 -7.12 17.48 31.31
C GLY A 328 -7.44 16.63 30.08
N ARG A 329 -7.19 17.15 28.87
CA ARG A 329 -7.34 16.42 27.61
C ARG A 329 -5.95 15.99 27.17
N SER A 330 -5.70 14.69 27.06
CA SER A 330 -4.43 14.20 26.53
C SER A 330 -4.23 14.77 25.13
N ALA A 331 -3.20 15.60 24.95
CA ALA A 331 -2.59 15.74 23.65
C ALA A 331 -2.09 14.33 23.29
N GLU A 332 -2.63 13.73 22.24
CA GLU A 332 -2.01 12.57 21.62
C GLU A 332 -0.67 13.04 21.06
N ALA A 333 0.35 13.03 21.92
CA ALA A 333 1.70 13.45 21.59
C ALA A 333 2.44 12.26 20.97
N PRO A 334 3.15 12.46 19.84
CA PRO A 334 4.13 11.49 19.39
C PRO A 334 5.25 11.36 20.42
N ALA A 335 5.78 10.16 20.59
CA ALA A 335 6.76 9.79 21.61
C ALA A 335 7.96 10.76 21.70
N PRO A 336 8.54 10.96 22.91
CA PRO A 336 9.60 11.94 23.13
C PRO A 336 10.90 11.54 22.42
N VAL A 337 11.44 12.49 21.67
CA VAL A 337 12.80 12.46 21.12
C VAL A 337 13.77 12.65 22.28
N ALA A 338 14.54 11.61 22.62
CA ALA A 338 15.60 11.69 23.61
C ALA A 338 16.67 12.73 23.21
N SER A 339 17.04 13.54 24.19
CA SER A 339 18.07 14.57 24.15
C SER A 339 19.42 14.04 23.65
N ARG A 340 19.92 14.66 22.57
CA ARG A 340 21.28 14.45 22.07
C ARG A 340 22.25 15.38 22.83
N PRO A 341 23.41 14.89 23.31
CA PRO A 341 24.42 15.73 23.97
C PRO A 341 25.06 16.75 23.00
N PRO A 342 25.70 17.83 23.51
CA PRO A 342 26.18 18.94 22.70
C PRO A 342 27.31 18.49 21.76
N ALA A 343 27.25 18.95 20.51
CA ALA A 343 28.29 18.71 19.52
C ALA A 343 29.51 19.60 19.79
N PRO A 344 30.75 19.09 19.60
CA PRO A 344 31.92 19.93 19.50
C PRO A 344 31.92 20.72 18.17
N SER A 345 32.58 21.87 18.22
CA SER A 345 32.69 22.90 17.20
C SER A 345 33.01 22.38 15.79
N ARG A 346 32.37 23.03 14.80
CA ARG A 346 32.55 22.83 13.35
C ARG A 346 34.01 23.01 12.93
N SER A 347 34.59 21.95 12.39
CA SER A 347 35.58 22.03 11.32
C SER A 347 34.86 21.88 9.98
N GLN A 348 35.22 22.71 9.00
CA GLN A 348 34.71 22.70 7.62
C GLN A 348 34.82 21.32 6.98
N ALA A 349 33.76 20.85 6.31
CA ALA A 349 33.86 19.96 5.15
C ALA A 349 32.52 19.84 4.39
N ALA A 350 32.61 20.09 3.09
CA ALA A 350 31.90 19.48 1.95
C ALA A 350 30.37 19.29 1.98
N SER A 351 29.75 19.74 0.89
CA SER A 351 28.38 19.41 0.45
C SER A 351 28.04 17.92 0.67
N PRO A 352 26.86 17.58 1.22
CA PRO A 352 26.49 16.19 1.41
C PRO A 352 26.16 15.56 0.05
N ASN A 353 27.06 14.72 -0.44
CA ASN A 353 26.68 13.71 -1.43
C ASN A 353 25.55 12.85 -0.83
N PRO A 354 24.50 12.49 -1.60
CA PRO A 354 23.42 11.64 -1.10
C PRO A 354 23.96 10.26 -0.73
N SER A 355 24.24 10.06 0.56
CA SER A 355 24.98 8.92 1.08
C SER A 355 23.99 7.90 1.66
N SER A 356 23.80 6.77 0.99
CA SER A 356 22.90 5.68 1.40
C SER A 356 23.64 4.72 2.36
N THR A 357 22.94 3.90 3.14
CA THR A 357 23.58 2.98 4.11
C THR A 357 23.00 1.57 4.01
N ILE A 358 23.87 0.55 4.00
CA ILE A 358 23.47 -0.86 4.19
C ILE A 358 23.86 -1.27 5.61
N LEU A 359 22.93 -1.88 6.34
CA LEU A 359 23.21 -2.49 7.65
C LEU A 359 22.63 -3.90 7.72
N GLY A 360 23.12 -4.72 8.62
CA GLY A 360 22.69 -6.12 8.66
C GLY A 360 23.28 -6.89 9.82
N THR A 361 22.79 -8.11 10.01
CA THR A 361 23.31 -9.08 10.98
C THR A 361 23.69 -10.36 10.28
N VAL A 362 24.84 -10.92 10.64
CA VAL A 362 25.32 -12.22 10.18
C VAL A 362 25.18 -13.23 11.32
N ILE A 363 24.48 -14.33 11.05
CA ILE A 363 24.28 -15.43 12.00
C ILE A 363 24.75 -16.75 11.40
N ASP A 364 25.09 -17.71 12.23
CA ASP A 364 25.41 -19.07 11.83
C ASP A 364 24.10 -19.86 11.63
N ALA A 365 23.93 -20.45 10.44
CA ALA A 365 22.73 -21.21 10.08
C ALA A 365 22.52 -22.45 10.98
N ALA A 366 23.60 -23.04 11.52
CA ALA A 366 23.55 -24.24 12.35
C ALA A 366 23.25 -23.92 13.82
N SER A 367 23.98 -22.97 14.41
CA SER A 367 23.86 -22.64 15.84
C SER A 367 22.85 -21.52 16.14
N ARG A 368 22.40 -20.78 15.12
CA ARG A 368 21.63 -19.51 15.23
C ARG A 368 22.31 -18.45 16.10
N GLN A 369 23.62 -18.56 16.32
CA GLN A 369 24.39 -17.56 17.06
C GLN A 369 24.96 -16.49 16.10
N PRO A 370 25.11 -15.24 16.54
CA PRO A 370 25.77 -14.21 15.74
C PRO A 370 27.24 -14.56 15.46
N VAL A 371 27.69 -14.31 14.23
CA VAL A 371 29.08 -14.58 13.83
C VAL A 371 29.87 -13.27 13.84
N PRO A 372 30.81 -13.09 14.79
CA PRO A 372 31.68 -11.91 14.81
C PRO A 372 32.78 -12.02 13.75
N ASP A 373 33.43 -10.89 13.44
CA ASP A 373 34.55 -10.71 12.51
C ASP A 373 34.40 -11.34 11.11
N VAL A 374 33.20 -11.26 10.52
CA VAL A 374 32.94 -11.60 9.11
C VAL A 374 33.31 -10.41 8.24
N VAL A 375 34.10 -10.64 7.19
CA VAL A 375 34.46 -9.63 6.19
C VAL A 375 33.30 -9.47 5.21
N VAL A 376 32.74 -8.26 5.13
CA VAL A 376 31.63 -7.90 4.25
C VAL A 376 32.11 -6.91 3.19
N THR A 377 32.11 -7.34 1.94
CA THR A 377 32.55 -6.54 0.78
C THR A 377 31.34 -6.15 -0.07
N ALA A 378 31.14 -4.85 -0.29
CA ALA A 378 30.10 -4.30 -1.15
C ALA A 378 30.69 -3.75 -2.46
N THR A 379 30.21 -4.28 -3.58
CA THR A 379 30.65 -3.89 -4.93
C THR A 379 29.44 -3.50 -5.79
N THR A 380 29.57 -2.43 -6.59
CA THR A 380 28.57 -2.01 -7.57
C THR A 380 29.28 -1.41 -8.79
N PRO A 381 28.72 -1.52 -10.01
CA PRO A 381 29.31 -0.93 -11.21
C PRO A 381 29.53 0.60 -11.14
N ASN A 382 28.77 1.29 -10.29
CA ASN A 382 28.78 2.76 -10.18
C ASN A 382 29.69 3.29 -9.05
N LEU A 383 30.40 2.41 -8.33
CA LEU A 383 31.27 2.79 -7.22
C LEU A 383 32.73 2.75 -7.69
N GLN A 384 33.46 3.84 -7.43
CA GLN A 384 34.90 3.92 -7.70
C GLN A 384 35.68 3.17 -6.60
N GLY A 385 35.50 1.84 -6.52
CA GLY A 385 36.17 0.95 -5.56
C GLY A 385 35.22 -0.07 -4.90
N GLU A 386 35.76 -0.90 -4.02
CA GLU A 386 34.99 -1.81 -3.15
C GLU A 386 34.94 -1.26 -1.72
N GLN A 387 33.81 -1.42 -1.04
CA GLN A 387 33.69 -1.05 0.38
C GLN A 387 33.74 -2.31 1.24
N VAL A 388 34.72 -2.40 2.13
CA VAL A 388 34.92 -3.55 3.01
C VAL A 388 34.68 -3.13 4.46
N VAL A 389 33.83 -3.86 5.16
CA VAL A 389 33.58 -3.70 6.60
C VAL A 389 33.61 -5.04 7.29
N VAL A 390 33.92 -5.07 8.59
CA VAL A 390 33.93 -6.30 9.39
C VAL A 390 32.76 -6.28 10.38
N THR A 391 32.11 -7.42 10.64
CA THR A 391 31.02 -7.52 11.63
C THR A 391 31.53 -7.37 13.06
N ASP A 392 30.72 -6.78 13.95
CA ASP A 392 31.02 -6.61 15.37
C ASP A 392 30.84 -7.91 16.20
N ALA A 393 31.10 -7.83 17.51
CA ALA A 393 30.98 -8.95 18.46
C ALA A 393 29.56 -9.57 18.54
N VAL A 394 28.54 -8.88 18.00
CA VAL A 394 27.14 -9.31 17.96
C VAL A 394 26.69 -9.57 16.51
N GLY A 395 27.65 -9.72 15.58
CA GLY A 395 27.42 -10.05 14.17
C GLY A 395 26.82 -8.92 13.34
N ASN A 396 26.74 -7.67 13.82
CA ASN A 396 26.21 -6.56 13.03
C ASN A 396 27.29 -5.96 12.12
N TYR A 397 26.89 -5.51 10.94
CA TYR A 397 27.72 -4.69 10.06
C TYR A 397 26.98 -3.46 9.55
N ARG A 398 27.73 -2.42 9.20
CA ARG A 398 27.20 -1.19 8.62
C ARG A 398 28.16 -0.61 7.58
N ILE A 399 27.68 -0.44 6.36
CA ILE A 399 28.41 0.18 5.25
C ILE A 399 27.75 1.53 4.94
N PRO A 400 28.29 2.63 5.46
CA PRO A 400 27.77 3.97 5.19
C PRO A 400 28.25 4.51 3.83
N GLN A 401 27.66 5.63 3.40
CA GLN A 401 28.10 6.43 2.25
C GLN A 401 28.10 5.71 0.89
N LEU A 402 27.16 4.81 0.68
CA LEU A 402 26.98 4.14 -0.60
C LEU A 402 26.15 5.00 -1.59
N PRO A 403 26.64 5.22 -2.82
CA PRO A 403 25.82 5.72 -3.92
C PRO A 403 24.51 4.94 -4.11
N SER A 404 23.54 5.54 -4.79
CA SER A 404 22.35 4.79 -5.22
C SER A 404 22.72 3.86 -6.38
N GLY A 405 22.38 2.58 -6.28
CA GLY A 405 22.75 1.57 -7.27
C GLY A 405 22.39 0.16 -6.81
N VAL A 406 22.64 -0.82 -7.67
CA VAL A 406 22.47 -2.24 -7.34
C VAL A 406 23.79 -2.77 -6.78
N TYR A 407 23.77 -3.29 -5.56
CA TYR A 407 24.95 -3.79 -4.86
C TYR A 407 24.99 -5.31 -4.82
N THR A 408 26.20 -5.85 -4.95
CA THR A 408 26.53 -7.22 -4.58
C THR A 408 27.31 -7.19 -3.26
N LEU A 409 26.79 -7.88 -2.24
CA LEU A 409 27.42 -8.02 -0.94
C LEU A 409 28.05 -9.42 -0.83
N ARG A 410 29.34 -9.50 -0.54
CA ARG A 410 30.07 -10.74 -0.29
C ARG A 410 30.46 -10.85 1.18
N PHE A 411 30.29 -12.02 1.76
CA PHE A 411 30.55 -12.34 3.16
C PHE A 411 31.57 -13.46 3.23
N GLU A 412 32.70 -13.21 3.89
CA GLU A 412 33.83 -14.14 4.00
C GLU A 412 34.30 -14.25 5.47
N LYS A 413 34.50 -15.48 5.95
CA LYS A 413 34.98 -15.79 7.31
C LYS A 413 35.70 -17.14 7.25
N GLU A 414 36.81 -17.27 7.98
CA GLU A 414 37.50 -18.56 8.15
C GLU A 414 36.54 -19.62 8.72
N MET A 415 36.59 -20.84 8.20
CA MET A 415 35.71 -21.97 8.59
C MET A 415 34.24 -21.85 8.17
N PHE A 416 33.87 -20.90 7.31
CA PHE A 416 32.53 -20.76 6.70
C PHE A 416 32.63 -20.68 5.18
N LYS A 417 31.61 -21.17 4.47
CA LYS A 417 31.55 -21.02 3.00
C LYS A 417 31.31 -19.55 2.62
N PRO A 418 32.09 -18.98 1.67
CA PRO A 418 31.83 -17.65 1.13
C PRO A 418 30.41 -17.54 0.60
N TYR A 419 29.69 -16.48 1.00
CA TYR A 419 28.33 -16.24 0.57
C TYR A 419 28.24 -14.88 -0.12
N ALA A 420 27.58 -14.82 -1.28
CA ALA A 420 27.36 -13.58 -2.01
C ALA A 420 25.87 -13.36 -2.24
N ARG A 421 25.41 -12.14 -1.96
CA ARG A 421 24.04 -11.68 -2.22
C ARG A 421 24.08 -10.57 -3.27
N SER A 422 23.63 -10.90 -4.47
CA SER A 422 23.41 -9.94 -5.57
C SER A 422 22.05 -9.24 -5.45
N ASP A 423 21.81 -8.25 -6.32
CA ASP A 423 20.54 -7.54 -6.50
C ASP A 423 20.01 -6.74 -5.30
N VAL A 424 20.91 -6.24 -4.45
CA VAL A 424 20.51 -5.32 -3.36
C VAL A 424 20.30 -3.92 -3.92
N GLN A 425 19.05 -3.55 -4.22
CA GLN A 425 18.69 -2.24 -4.77
C GLN A 425 18.72 -1.14 -3.71
N LEU A 426 19.75 -0.28 -3.74
CA LEU A 426 19.88 0.83 -2.80
C LEU A 426 19.46 2.15 -3.46
N ARG A 427 18.37 2.74 -2.98
CA ARG A 427 17.89 4.07 -3.41
C ARG A 427 18.59 5.19 -2.62
N SER A 428 18.73 6.37 -3.23
CA SER A 428 19.40 7.53 -2.64
C SER A 428 18.83 7.91 -1.28
N ASN A 429 19.69 8.17 -0.30
CA ASN A 429 19.32 8.62 1.06
C ASN A 429 18.39 7.63 1.82
N ARG A 430 18.51 6.33 1.54
CA ARG A 430 17.78 5.26 2.25
C ARG A 430 18.75 4.36 2.99
N THR A 431 18.23 3.72 4.03
CA THR A 431 18.91 2.66 4.77
C THR A 431 18.22 1.33 4.49
N ILE A 432 18.98 0.32 4.07
CA ILE A 432 18.46 -1.03 3.82
C ILE A 432 19.08 -2.00 4.82
N ARG A 433 18.23 -2.87 5.37
CA ARG A 433 18.65 -3.95 6.26
C ARG A 433 18.78 -5.26 5.48
N VAL A 434 19.96 -5.88 5.52
CA VAL A 434 20.25 -7.17 4.87
C VAL A 434 20.79 -8.13 5.91
N ASN A 435 19.99 -9.09 6.35
CA ASN A 435 20.46 -10.14 7.25
C ASN A 435 20.91 -11.36 6.43
N VAL A 436 21.94 -12.06 6.90
CA VAL A 436 22.58 -13.19 6.20
C VAL A 436 22.86 -14.33 7.19
N GLU A 437 22.68 -15.56 6.73
CA GLU A 437 23.02 -16.77 7.46
C GLU A 437 24.22 -17.44 6.78
N LEU A 438 25.33 -17.63 7.48
CA LEU A 438 26.53 -18.30 6.97
C LEU A 438 26.52 -19.78 7.36
N LEU A 439 26.98 -20.64 6.44
CA LEU A 439 27.09 -22.08 6.68
C LEU A 439 28.54 -22.46 7.05
N PRO A 440 28.77 -23.14 8.19
CA PRO A 440 30.08 -23.67 8.56
C PRO A 440 30.61 -24.67 7.54
N GLU A 441 31.91 -24.63 7.27
CA GLU A 441 32.59 -25.52 6.31
C GLU A 441 32.65 -26.99 6.80
N SER A 442 32.54 -27.21 8.12
CA SER A 442 32.49 -28.54 8.77
C SER A 442 31.20 -29.33 8.52
N LEU A 443 30.17 -28.72 7.91
CA LEU A 443 29.03 -29.42 7.32
C LEU A 443 29.41 -29.91 5.91
N GLY A 444 30.31 -30.90 5.88
CA GLY A 444 30.67 -31.65 4.69
C GLY A 444 29.52 -32.58 4.27
N GLU A 445 28.95 -32.26 3.12
CA GLU A 445 28.35 -33.18 2.14
C GLU A 445 27.20 -34.10 2.61
N VAL A 446 25.96 -33.66 2.34
CA VAL A 446 24.86 -34.56 1.97
C VAL A 446 24.20 -34.02 0.70
N VAL A 447 24.51 -34.68 -0.42
CA VAL A 447 23.66 -34.89 -1.61
C VAL A 447 22.97 -33.64 -2.18
N GLU A 448 23.61 -33.04 -3.18
CA GLU A 448 22.94 -32.17 -4.14
C GLU A 448 22.10 -33.03 -5.11
N ILE A 449 20.82 -33.23 -4.78
CA ILE A 449 19.79 -33.43 -5.81
C ILE A 449 19.30 -32.03 -6.19
N THR A 450 19.97 -31.42 -7.17
CA THR A 450 19.43 -30.26 -7.90
C THR A 450 18.35 -30.76 -8.86
N GLY A 451 17.14 -30.90 -8.34
CA GLY A 451 15.91 -30.81 -9.15
C GLY A 451 15.27 -29.46 -8.87
N ARG A 452 15.67 -28.40 -9.58
CA ARG A 452 14.86 -27.18 -9.63
C ARG A 452 13.53 -27.56 -10.29
N PRO A 453 12.35 -27.29 -9.70
CA PRO A 453 11.14 -27.22 -10.51
C PRO A 453 11.35 -26.10 -11.54
N PRO A 454 11.04 -26.32 -12.83
CA PRO A 454 11.08 -25.25 -13.81
C PRO A 454 10.04 -24.20 -13.41
N THR A 455 10.48 -22.99 -13.09
CA THR A 455 9.57 -21.85 -13.10
C THR A 455 9.38 -21.49 -14.56
N ILE A 456 8.29 -21.98 -15.16
CA ILE A 456 7.80 -21.49 -16.44
C ILE A 456 7.47 -20.01 -16.23
N ASN A 457 8.34 -19.16 -16.77
CA ASN A 457 8.04 -17.77 -17.03
C ASN A 457 7.42 -17.76 -18.43
N VAL A 458 6.09 -17.70 -18.52
CA VAL A 458 5.39 -17.38 -19.77
C VAL A 458 5.59 -15.88 -20.03
N GLY A 459 6.82 -15.55 -20.42
CA GLY A 459 7.21 -14.22 -20.85
C GLY A 459 6.78 -14.02 -22.30
N SER A 460 5.78 -13.15 -22.48
CA SER A 460 5.80 -12.06 -23.45
C SER A 460 6.66 -12.29 -24.70
N THR A 461 6.03 -12.68 -25.81
CA THR A 461 6.54 -12.35 -27.14
C THR A 461 6.42 -10.84 -27.36
N THR A 462 7.39 -10.10 -26.85
CA THR A 462 7.80 -8.80 -27.41
C THR A 462 9.25 -8.97 -27.81
N ALA A 463 9.49 -9.15 -29.11
CA ALA A 463 10.82 -9.25 -29.68
C ALA A 463 11.58 -7.93 -29.48
N GLY A 464 12.35 -7.83 -28.40
CA GLY A 464 13.41 -6.85 -28.25
C GLY A 464 14.69 -7.40 -28.87
N VAL A 465 15.06 -6.88 -30.04
CA VAL A 465 16.35 -7.18 -30.68
C VAL A 465 17.47 -6.58 -29.81
N SER A 466 18.29 -7.43 -29.21
CA SER A 466 19.52 -7.03 -28.53
C SER A 466 20.65 -6.90 -29.55
N VAL A 467 21.02 -5.67 -29.90
CA VAL A 467 22.25 -5.38 -30.65
C VAL A 467 23.41 -5.38 -29.65
N SER A 468 24.35 -6.31 -29.79
CA SER A 468 25.55 -6.40 -28.97
C SER A 468 26.57 -5.31 -29.33
N GLU A 469 27.25 -4.78 -28.31
CA GLU A 469 28.20 -3.67 -28.39
C GLU A 469 29.48 -3.99 -29.22
N GLU A 470 29.66 -5.25 -29.63
CA GLU A 470 30.74 -5.70 -30.49
C GLU A 470 30.40 -5.65 -32.00
N LEU A 471 29.11 -5.49 -32.35
CA LEU A 471 28.66 -5.15 -33.71
C LEU A 471 28.78 -3.63 -33.99
N VAL A 472 28.76 -2.81 -32.94
CA VAL A 472 28.86 -1.34 -33.04
C VAL A 472 30.30 -0.89 -33.36
N ARG A 473 31.32 -1.74 -33.15
CA ARG A 473 32.74 -1.41 -33.39
C ARG A 473 33.35 -1.98 -34.67
N SER A 474 32.65 -2.83 -35.44
CA SER A 474 33.18 -3.42 -36.68
C SER A 474 32.68 -2.77 -37.97
N ILE A 475 31.77 -1.79 -37.90
CA ILE A 475 31.37 -0.97 -39.05
C ILE A 475 32.10 0.37 -39.05
N SER A 476 33.43 0.30 -39.22
CA SER A 476 34.22 1.44 -39.71
C SER A 476 33.89 1.68 -41.18
N THR A 477 33.11 2.72 -41.41
CA THR A 477 33.19 3.68 -42.53
C THR A 477 33.95 3.21 -43.77
N HIS A 478 33.24 2.75 -44.79
CA HIS A 478 33.53 3.13 -46.17
C HIS A 478 32.19 3.34 -46.89
N SER A 479 31.81 4.61 -47.01
CA SER A 479 30.77 5.09 -47.89
C SER A 479 31.15 4.76 -49.34
N ASN A 480 30.38 3.88 -49.98
CA ASN A 480 30.31 3.80 -51.44
C ASN A 480 28.98 4.45 -51.86
N PRO A 481 28.98 5.57 -52.60
CA PRO A 481 27.77 6.34 -52.86
C PRO A 481 27.13 5.91 -54.18
N SER A 482 26.37 4.81 -54.20
CA SER A 482 25.45 4.53 -55.31
C SER A 482 24.56 3.31 -55.07
N GLU A 483 23.63 3.37 -54.12
CA GLU A 483 22.37 2.63 -54.28
C GLU A 483 21.22 3.49 -53.71
N PRO A 484 20.13 3.71 -54.47
CA PRO A 484 18.96 4.40 -53.96
C PRO A 484 18.25 3.49 -52.96
N VAL A 485 18.17 3.90 -51.70
CA VAL A 485 17.28 3.29 -50.70
C VAL A 485 15.85 3.56 -51.16
N ILE A 486 15.22 2.56 -51.78
CA ILE A 486 13.78 2.55 -52.05
C ILE A 486 13.10 2.13 -50.75
N ASP A 487 12.98 3.04 -49.78
CA ASP A 487 12.11 2.85 -48.63
C ASP A 487 10.68 3.23 -49.04
N SER A 488 10.10 2.44 -49.95
CA SER A 488 8.74 2.63 -50.46
C SER A 488 7.70 1.98 -49.56
N PHE A 489 7.73 2.30 -48.26
CA PHE A 489 6.57 2.08 -47.40
C PHE A 489 5.94 3.43 -47.06
N VAL A 490 4.92 3.80 -47.84
CA VAL A 490 3.91 4.76 -47.38
C VAL A 490 3.06 4.03 -46.34
N GLY A 491 3.61 3.85 -45.14
CA GLY A 491 2.91 3.25 -44.02
C GLY A 491 2.05 4.28 -43.31
N LEU A 492 0.78 3.97 -43.08
CA LEU A 492 -0.12 4.68 -42.16
C LEU A 492 0.26 4.49 -40.68
N ALA A 493 1.53 4.18 -40.40
CA ALA A 493 2.02 3.95 -39.06
C ALA A 493 2.12 5.27 -38.31
N PRO A 494 1.95 5.27 -36.97
CA PRO A 494 2.24 6.43 -36.15
C PRO A 494 3.66 6.96 -36.43
N PRO A 495 3.90 8.27 -36.32
CA PRO A 495 5.22 8.83 -36.56
C PRO A 495 6.26 8.20 -35.60
N PRO A 496 7.52 8.00 -36.06
CA PRO A 496 8.59 7.49 -35.20
C PRO A 496 8.68 8.29 -33.90
N GLY A 497 8.58 7.59 -32.75
CA GLY A 497 8.59 8.19 -31.41
C GLY A 497 7.21 8.49 -30.81
N TRP A 498 6.11 8.33 -31.56
CA TRP A 498 4.77 8.33 -30.95
C TRP A 498 4.56 7.04 -30.16
N GLN A 499 4.27 7.19 -28.86
CA GLN A 499 3.86 6.09 -27.99
C GLN A 499 2.49 6.43 -27.41
N PRO A 500 1.52 5.49 -27.44
CA PRO A 500 0.27 5.68 -26.73
C PRO A 500 0.56 5.82 -25.22
N PRO A 501 -0.31 6.52 -24.46
CA PRO A 501 -0.19 6.58 -23.01
C PRO A 501 -0.09 5.15 -22.45
N GLN A 502 1.05 4.82 -21.83
CA GLN A 502 1.22 3.51 -21.22
C GLN A 502 0.48 3.48 -19.88
N LEU A 503 -0.49 2.58 -19.78
CA LEU A 503 -1.08 2.22 -18.50
C LEU A 503 -0.12 1.27 -17.77
N GLU A 504 -0.01 1.40 -16.46
CA GLU A 504 0.71 0.40 -15.66
C GLU A 504 0.05 -0.97 -15.87
N ALA A 505 0.87 -2.02 -16.04
CA ALA A 505 0.39 -3.35 -16.39
C ALA A 505 -0.62 -3.93 -15.38
N ASN A 506 -0.50 -3.56 -14.10
CA ASN A 506 -1.33 -4.08 -13.01
C ASN A 506 -2.56 -3.21 -12.67
N LEU A 507 -2.83 -2.15 -13.44
CA LEU A 507 -4.05 -1.36 -13.25
C LEU A 507 -5.28 -2.20 -13.62
N PRO A 508 -6.40 -2.08 -12.88
CA PRO A 508 -7.63 -2.78 -13.25
C PRO A 508 -8.08 -2.51 -14.69
N ALA A 509 -7.86 -1.29 -15.21
CA ALA A 509 -8.10 -0.95 -16.61
C ALA A 509 -7.27 -1.77 -17.60
N SER A 510 -5.99 -1.99 -17.30
CA SER A 510 -5.07 -2.80 -18.11
C SER A 510 -5.47 -4.27 -18.07
N LEU A 511 -5.78 -4.77 -16.87
CA LEU A 511 -6.24 -6.15 -16.65
C LEU A 511 -7.60 -6.42 -17.31
N ALA A 512 -8.41 -5.39 -17.49
CA ALA A 512 -9.68 -5.47 -18.20
C ALA A 512 -9.53 -5.42 -19.73
N GLY A 513 -8.33 -5.32 -20.29
CA GLY A 513 -8.13 -5.35 -21.75
C GLY A 513 -8.89 -4.26 -22.52
N GLY A 514 -9.18 -3.12 -21.86
CA GLY A 514 -9.96 -2.02 -22.44
C GLY A 514 -11.48 -2.07 -22.21
N TYR A 515 -12.01 -3.11 -21.55
CA TYR A 515 -13.42 -3.16 -21.15
C TYR A 515 -13.69 -2.27 -19.92
N ASP A 516 -14.78 -1.51 -19.94
CA ASP A 516 -15.32 -0.85 -18.75
C ASP A 516 -16.26 -1.80 -18.01
N LEU A 517 -15.71 -2.45 -16.99
CA LEU A 517 -16.37 -3.43 -16.15
C LEU A 517 -16.71 -2.76 -14.82
N ALA A 518 -17.93 -2.95 -14.33
CA ALA A 518 -18.38 -2.42 -13.06
C ALA A 518 -18.99 -3.54 -12.19
N PHE A 519 -18.45 -3.67 -10.97
CA PHE A 519 -18.84 -4.69 -10.00
C PHE A 519 -19.38 -4.02 -8.74
N THR A 520 -20.67 -4.16 -8.48
CA THR A 520 -21.29 -3.66 -7.25
C THR A 520 -21.22 -4.73 -6.17
N ALA A 521 -20.70 -4.37 -4.99
CA ALA A 521 -20.68 -5.26 -3.84
C ALA A 521 -22.12 -5.67 -3.45
N PRO A 522 -22.37 -6.94 -3.09
CA PRO A 522 -23.70 -7.44 -2.76
C PRO A 522 -24.24 -6.90 -1.43
N ARG A 523 -23.38 -6.30 -0.60
CA ARG A 523 -23.71 -5.74 0.72
C ARG A 523 -23.15 -4.32 0.84
N LEU A 524 -23.66 -3.57 1.81
CA LEU A 524 -23.06 -2.30 2.21
C LEU A 524 -21.72 -2.57 2.89
N GLU A 525 -20.70 -1.81 2.51
CA GLU A 525 -19.32 -2.04 2.94
C GLU A 525 -18.79 -0.86 3.75
N THR A 526 -17.84 -1.17 4.63
CA THR A 526 -17.12 -0.16 5.42
C THR A 526 -15.63 -0.19 5.10
N VAL A 527 -15.09 0.91 4.56
CA VAL A 527 -13.68 1.08 4.22
C VAL A 527 -13.15 2.34 4.90
N ARG A 528 -12.34 2.15 5.95
CA ARG A 528 -11.76 3.24 6.75
C ARG A 528 -10.47 3.78 6.15
N SER A 529 -10.22 5.06 6.34
CA SER A 529 -9.06 5.75 5.78
C SER A 529 -7.79 5.34 6.49
N GLY A 530 -6.75 4.98 5.73
CA GLY A 530 -5.42 4.69 6.26
C GLY A 530 -5.31 3.37 7.03
N GLN A 531 -6.33 2.49 6.96
CA GLN A 531 -6.36 1.19 7.67
C GLN A 531 -5.90 0.01 6.81
N GLY A 532 -5.24 0.28 5.67
CA GLY A 532 -4.71 -0.75 4.78
C GLY A 532 -5.70 -1.27 3.73
N GLU A 533 -5.44 -2.47 3.22
CA GLU A 533 -6.27 -3.13 2.21
C GLU A 533 -7.45 -3.87 2.85
N ARG A 534 -8.63 -3.76 2.23
CA ARG A 534 -9.83 -4.53 2.58
C ARG A 534 -10.31 -5.33 1.37
N THR A 535 -10.61 -6.61 1.59
CA THR A 535 -11.19 -7.49 0.57
C THR A 535 -12.70 -7.33 0.52
N ILE A 536 -13.22 -7.04 -0.67
CA ILE A 536 -14.65 -6.84 -0.94
C ILE A 536 -15.13 -7.94 -1.89
N PRO A 537 -16.10 -8.78 -1.50
CA PRO A 537 -16.63 -9.82 -2.38
C PRO A 537 -17.46 -9.18 -3.50
N LEU A 538 -17.26 -9.62 -4.75
CA LEU A 538 -17.95 -9.06 -5.92
C LEU A 538 -18.84 -10.10 -6.62
N LEU A 539 -18.31 -11.31 -6.83
CA LEU A 539 -18.98 -12.35 -7.59
C LEU A 539 -18.55 -13.72 -7.06
N VAL A 540 -19.49 -14.66 -7.02
CA VAL A 540 -19.21 -16.07 -6.75
C VAL A 540 -20.02 -16.92 -7.74
N GLU A 541 -19.34 -17.72 -8.55
CA GLU A 541 -19.95 -18.58 -9.56
C GLU A 541 -19.38 -20.00 -9.49
N SER A 542 -20.12 -20.97 -10.06
CA SER A 542 -19.66 -22.35 -10.15
C SER A 542 -19.54 -22.77 -11.60
N TRP A 543 -18.33 -23.08 -12.05
CA TRP A 543 -18.03 -23.37 -13.45
C TRP A 543 -17.76 -24.87 -13.65
N PRO A 544 -18.18 -25.46 -14.79
CA PRO A 544 -17.75 -26.80 -15.15
C PRO A 544 -16.24 -26.79 -15.44
N VAL A 545 -15.54 -27.82 -14.99
CA VAL A 545 -14.10 -27.96 -15.21
C VAL A 545 -13.77 -29.32 -15.78
N GLN A 546 -12.88 -29.35 -16.77
CA GLN A 546 -12.30 -30.57 -17.29
C GLN A 546 -10.87 -30.68 -16.77
N VAL A 547 -10.60 -31.73 -16.00
CA VAL A 547 -9.28 -31.96 -15.42
C VAL A 547 -8.52 -32.95 -16.29
N GLU A 548 -7.34 -32.56 -16.74
CA GLU A 548 -6.41 -33.38 -17.51
C GLU A 548 -5.01 -33.34 -16.88
N ARG A 549 -4.18 -34.36 -17.18
CA ARG A 549 -2.74 -34.29 -16.88
C ARG A 549 -2.03 -33.86 -18.16
N GLN A 550 -1.15 -32.88 -18.08
CA GLN A 550 -0.24 -32.55 -19.17
C GLN A 550 1.15 -33.06 -18.83
N VAL A 551 1.80 -33.75 -19.76
CA VAL A 551 3.18 -34.24 -19.58
C VAL A 551 4.07 -33.67 -20.67
N PHE A 552 5.27 -33.25 -20.26
CA PHE A 552 6.28 -32.66 -21.14
C PHE A 552 7.59 -33.44 -21.00
N PRO A 553 7.69 -34.68 -21.50
CA PRO A 553 8.77 -35.60 -21.15
C PRO A 553 10.17 -35.11 -21.57
N ALA A 554 10.25 -34.20 -22.54
CA ALA A 554 11.50 -33.55 -22.95
C ALA A 554 11.98 -32.47 -21.97
N LEU A 555 11.10 -31.94 -21.12
CA LEU A 555 11.38 -30.84 -20.19
C LEU A 555 11.39 -31.29 -18.73
N ALA A 556 10.46 -32.18 -18.34
CA ALA A 556 10.28 -32.61 -16.96
C ALA A 556 9.80 -34.08 -16.86
N PRO A 557 10.24 -34.81 -15.82
CA PRO A 557 9.82 -36.19 -15.58
C PRO A 557 8.49 -36.30 -14.79
N ASP A 558 7.82 -35.20 -14.50
CA ASP A 558 6.57 -35.15 -13.74
C ASP A 558 5.38 -34.75 -14.65
N ALA A 559 4.18 -35.20 -14.30
CA ALA A 559 2.94 -34.70 -14.90
C ALA A 559 2.44 -33.44 -14.18
N TYR A 560 1.79 -32.56 -14.94
CA TYR A 560 1.15 -31.35 -14.43
C TYR A 560 -0.35 -31.56 -14.42
N LEU A 561 -0.98 -31.36 -13.27
CA LEU A 561 -2.42 -31.35 -13.15
C LEU A 561 -2.94 -30.02 -13.70
N VAL A 562 -3.87 -30.09 -14.65
CA VAL A 562 -4.34 -28.92 -15.36
C VAL A 562 -5.86 -28.93 -15.41
N ALA A 563 -6.47 -27.79 -15.09
CA ALA A 563 -7.89 -27.55 -15.28
C ALA A 563 -8.11 -26.75 -16.56
N GLN A 564 -8.95 -27.28 -17.44
CA GLN A 564 -9.51 -26.56 -18.58
C GLN A 564 -10.87 -26.00 -18.18
N LEU A 565 -11.03 -24.69 -18.32
CA LEU A 565 -12.23 -23.96 -17.91
C LEU A 565 -12.77 -23.18 -19.09
N LYS A 566 -14.09 -23.04 -19.12
CA LYS A 566 -14.79 -22.09 -19.99
C LYS A 566 -15.69 -21.25 -19.09
N SER A 567 -15.53 -19.93 -19.14
CA SER A 567 -16.39 -19.08 -18.31
C SER A 567 -17.84 -19.14 -18.80
N PRO A 568 -18.80 -19.53 -17.94
CA PRO A 568 -20.23 -19.41 -18.20
C PRO A 568 -20.77 -18.01 -17.87
N SER A 569 -19.91 -17.09 -17.42
CA SER A 569 -20.31 -15.74 -17.03
C SER A 569 -20.98 -15.01 -18.21
N ARG A 570 -21.94 -14.12 -17.91
CA ARG A 570 -22.60 -13.30 -18.95
C ARG A 570 -21.72 -12.17 -19.48
N GLY A 571 -20.66 -11.82 -18.75
CA GLY A 571 -19.76 -10.72 -19.06
C GLY A 571 -18.30 -11.10 -18.86
N VAL A 572 -17.42 -10.30 -19.45
CA VAL A 572 -15.97 -10.43 -19.32
C VAL A 572 -15.55 -10.17 -17.88
N LEU A 573 -14.56 -10.92 -17.39
CA LEU A 573 -13.95 -10.72 -16.09
C LEU A 573 -12.49 -10.23 -16.27
N PRO A 574 -12.04 -9.23 -15.49
CA PRO A 574 -10.70 -8.68 -15.63
C PRO A 574 -9.64 -9.72 -15.25
N GLY A 575 -8.44 -9.65 -15.81
CA GLY A 575 -7.31 -10.43 -15.31
C GLY A 575 -6.99 -10.12 -13.85
N GLY A 576 -6.17 -10.95 -13.21
CA GLY A 576 -5.74 -10.74 -11.83
C GLY A 576 -5.11 -11.97 -11.19
N GLU A 577 -4.56 -11.78 -10.00
CA GLU A 577 -3.98 -12.87 -9.24
C GLU A 577 -5.08 -13.81 -8.72
N ALA A 578 -4.83 -15.12 -8.75
CA ALA A 578 -5.72 -16.17 -8.30
C ALA A 578 -5.05 -17.05 -7.25
N SER A 579 -5.73 -17.30 -6.13
CA SER A 579 -5.38 -18.34 -5.17
C SER A 579 -6.10 -19.64 -5.56
N LEU A 580 -5.37 -20.74 -5.65
CA LEU A 580 -5.87 -22.04 -6.08
C LEU A 580 -6.02 -22.98 -4.89
N PHE A 581 -7.17 -23.65 -4.81
CA PHE A 581 -7.48 -24.65 -3.80
C PHE A 581 -8.01 -25.93 -4.46
N VAL A 582 -7.67 -27.08 -3.89
CA VAL A 582 -8.25 -28.39 -4.25
C VAL A 582 -8.95 -28.94 -3.02
N GLY A 583 -10.28 -28.98 -3.04
CA GLY A 583 -11.05 -29.21 -1.82
C GLY A 583 -10.80 -28.11 -0.80
N ALA A 584 -10.33 -28.46 0.40
CA ALA A 584 -9.95 -27.49 1.44
C ALA A 584 -8.45 -27.14 1.42
N ASP A 585 -7.65 -27.82 0.59
CA ASP A 585 -6.20 -27.73 0.62
C ASP A 585 -5.68 -26.65 -0.35
N PRO A 586 -4.72 -25.81 0.07
CA PRO A 586 -4.10 -24.82 -0.81
C PRO A 586 -3.23 -25.52 -1.86
N ALA A 587 -3.49 -25.23 -3.14
CA ALA A 587 -2.78 -25.81 -4.28
C ALA A 587 -1.72 -24.86 -4.87
N GLY A 588 -1.88 -23.54 -4.69
CA GLY A 588 -0.89 -22.55 -5.11
C GLY A 588 -1.49 -21.21 -5.51
N THR A 589 -0.77 -20.47 -6.35
CA THR A 589 -1.22 -19.20 -6.93
C THR A 589 -1.01 -19.21 -8.43
N ALA A 590 -1.92 -18.58 -9.18
CA ALA A 590 -1.82 -18.36 -10.62
C ALA A 590 -2.14 -16.91 -10.96
N THR A 591 -1.82 -16.49 -12.18
CA THR A 591 -2.29 -15.23 -12.75
C THR A 591 -3.31 -15.56 -13.82
N LEU A 592 -4.49 -14.96 -13.72
CA LEU A 592 -5.50 -15.01 -14.76
C LEU A 592 -5.30 -13.83 -15.71
N ASP A 593 -5.28 -14.13 -16.99
CA ASP A 593 -5.48 -13.12 -18.03
C ASP A 593 -6.97 -12.73 -18.08
N LEU A 594 -7.32 -11.83 -19.02
CA LEU A 594 -8.71 -11.45 -19.28
C LEU A 594 -9.56 -12.68 -19.59
N VAL A 595 -10.61 -12.91 -18.78
CA VAL A 595 -11.49 -14.07 -18.97
C VAL A 595 -12.71 -13.68 -19.79
N VAL A 596 -12.72 -14.11 -21.05
CA VAL A 596 -13.83 -13.87 -21.99
C VAL A 596 -14.85 -15.02 -21.90
N PRO A 597 -16.17 -14.73 -21.88
CA PRO A 597 -17.20 -15.76 -21.87
C PRO A 597 -17.06 -16.78 -23.00
N GLY A 598 -17.11 -18.07 -22.66
CA GLY A 598 -17.03 -19.18 -23.62
C GLY A 598 -15.62 -19.51 -24.14
N GLU A 599 -14.63 -18.64 -23.97
CA GLU A 599 -13.24 -18.90 -24.35
C GLU A 599 -12.61 -19.90 -23.36
N PRO A 600 -12.04 -21.02 -23.86
CA PRO A 600 -11.34 -21.95 -23.00
C PRO A 600 -10.00 -21.37 -22.55
N PHE A 601 -9.71 -21.48 -21.26
CA PHE A 601 -8.39 -21.17 -20.72
C PHE A 601 -7.95 -22.25 -19.75
N THR A 602 -6.64 -22.30 -19.53
CA THR A 602 -5.96 -23.38 -18.85
C THR A 602 -5.39 -22.88 -17.52
N LEU A 603 -5.66 -23.62 -16.43
CA LEU A 603 -5.13 -23.34 -15.11
C LEU A 603 -4.21 -24.48 -14.63
N PRO A 604 -2.93 -24.20 -14.35
CA PRO A 604 -2.06 -25.18 -13.71
C PRO A 604 -2.47 -25.35 -12.24
N LEU A 605 -2.80 -26.57 -11.84
CA LEU A 605 -3.21 -26.92 -10.47
C LEU A 605 -2.08 -27.54 -9.65
N GLY A 606 -0.88 -27.62 -10.22
CA GLY A 606 0.31 -28.18 -9.57
C GLY A 606 0.83 -29.44 -10.25
N VAL A 607 1.77 -30.11 -9.57
CA VAL A 607 2.49 -31.28 -10.10
C VAL A 607 1.90 -32.56 -9.53
N ASP A 608 1.54 -33.51 -10.40
CA ASP A 608 1.12 -34.87 -10.06
C ASP A 608 2.36 -35.80 -10.09
N ARG A 609 3.08 -35.83 -8.96
CA ARG A 609 4.34 -36.59 -8.80
C ARG A 609 4.18 -38.11 -8.84
N SER A 610 2.95 -38.60 -8.80
CA SER A 610 2.63 -40.02 -8.89
C SER A 610 2.68 -40.49 -10.36
N VAL A 611 2.35 -39.60 -11.31
CA VAL A 611 2.43 -39.86 -12.74
C VAL A 611 3.81 -39.41 -13.26
N ARG A 612 4.72 -40.37 -13.45
CA ARG A 612 6.09 -40.12 -13.91
C ARG A 612 6.29 -40.60 -15.34
N PRO A 613 6.08 -39.73 -16.35
CA PRO A 613 6.38 -40.06 -17.73
C PRO A 613 7.88 -40.34 -17.92
N ALA A 614 8.20 -41.28 -18.81
CA ALA A 614 9.58 -41.59 -19.21
C ALA A 614 9.79 -41.31 -20.70
N ARG A 615 10.91 -40.68 -21.04
CA ARG A 615 11.33 -40.39 -22.43
C ARG A 615 12.60 -41.15 -22.74
N ASN A 616 12.53 -42.08 -23.67
CA ASN A 616 13.67 -42.89 -24.12
C ASN A 616 14.00 -42.55 -25.58
N VAL A 617 15.24 -42.16 -25.84
CA VAL A 617 15.71 -41.85 -27.20
C VAL A 617 16.70 -42.92 -27.64
N ARG A 618 16.42 -43.57 -28.77
CA ARG A 618 17.27 -44.62 -29.35
C ARG A 618 17.70 -44.23 -30.76
N LEU A 619 18.99 -44.39 -31.06
CA LEU A 619 19.50 -44.35 -32.43
C LEU A 619 19.20 -45.70 -33.10
N VAL A 620 18.28 -45.71 -34.06
CA VAL A 620 17.81 -46.93 -34.73
C VAL A 620 18.53 -47.19 -36.04
N GLN A 621 19.03 -46.15 -36.71
CA GLN A 621 19.84 -46.28 -37.90
C GLN A 621 20.91 -45.19 -37.93
N SER A 622 22.16 -45.57 -38.17
CA SER A 622 23.27 -44.65 -38.40
C SER A 622 23.93 -45.01 -39.73
N GLN A 623 24.02 -44.04 -40.63
CA GLN A 623 24.81 -44.13 -41.85
C GLN A 623 25.92 -43.08 -41.74
N GLU A 624 27.07 -43.50 -41.23
CA GLU A 624 28.26 -42.66 -41.20
C GLU A 624 28.85 -42.61 -42.61
N GLY A 625 29.09 -41.38 -43.10
CA GLY A 625 29.68 -41.18 -44.42
C GLY A 625 31.10 -41.73 -44.48
N LEU A 626 31.29 -42.85 -45.20
CA LEU A 626 32.62 -43.34 -45.60
C LEU A 626 33.18 -42.56 -46.81
N ILE A 627 32.30 -41.89 -47.57
CA ILE A 627 32.61 -41.04 -48.74
C ILE A 627 31.79 -39.72 -48.72
N SER A 628 30.63 -39.70 -48.05
CA SER A 628 29.77 -38.51 -47.85
C SER A 628 30.33 -37.60 -46.75
N LYS A 629 30.17 -36.27 -46.90
CA LYS A 629 30.51 -35.26 -45.86
C LYS A 629 29.47 -35.16 -44.73
N ASP A 630 28.32 -35.79 -44.92
CA ASP A 630 27.18 -35.76 -44.00
C ASP A 630 26.96 -37.12 -43.35
N ASP A 631 26.60 -37.09 -42.07
CA ASP A 631 26.07 -38.22 -41.30
C ASP A 631 24.54 -38.18 -41.32
N VAL A 632 23.92 -39.35 -41.54
CA VAL A 632 22.46 -39.52 -41.48
C VAL A 632 22.11 -40.44 -40.31
N ASN A 633 21.46 -39.86 -39.30
CA ASN A 633 21.05 -40.56 -38.08
C ASN A 633 19.52 -40.57 -37.97
N THR A 634 18.95 -41.73 -37.70
CA THR A 634 17.51 -41.89 -37.43
C THR A 634 17.29 -42.20 -35.97
N TYR A 635 16.49 -41.37 -35.30
CA TYR A 635 16.17 -41.47 -33.89
C TYR A 635 14.73 -41.93 -33.72
N GLU A 636 14.53 -42.91 -32.85
CA GLU A 636 13.24 -43.33 -32.34
C GLU A 636 13.09 -42.80 -30.91
N VAL A 637 12.06 -42.01 -30.67
CA VAL A 637 11.72 -41.50 -29.34
C VAL A 637 10.49 -42.24 -28.84
N THR A 638 10.62 -42.91 -27.70
CA THR A 638 9.54 -43.63 -27.04
C THR A 638 9.18 -42.93 -25.74
N LEU A 639 7.90 -42.55 -25.61
CA LEU A 639 7.35 -41.89 -24.43
C LEU A 639 6.41 -42.88 -23.72
N GLU A 640 6.70 -43.18 -22.45
CA GLU A 640 5.87 -44.03 -21.61
C GLU A 640 5.14 -43.19 -20.56
N VAL A 641 3.82 -43.33 -20.48
CA VAL A 641 2.96 -42.62 -19.52
C VAL A 641 2.29 -43.64 -18.61
N PRO A 642 2.73 -43.80 -17.35
CA PRO A 642 2.08 -44.69 -16.39
C PRO A 642 0.86 -44.03 -15.74
N ASN A 643 -0.17 -44.83 -15.45
CA ASN A 643 -1.29 -44.45 -14.60
C ASN A 643 -1.24 -45.27 -13.30
N PRO A 644 -0.81 -44.68 -12.17
CA PRO A 644 -0.77 -45.36 -10.88
C PRO A 644 -2.14 -45.45 -10.20
N TYR A 645 -3.16 -44.74 -10.69
CA TYR A 645 -4.46 -44.63 -10.05
C TYR A 645 -5.43 -45.75 -10.48
N ALA A 646 -6.44 -45.97 -9.64
CA ALA A 646 -7.53 -46.93 -9.88
C ALA A 646 -8.64 -46.41 -10.82
N PHE A 647 -8.46 -45.23 -11.41
CA PHE A 647 -9.40 -44.62 -12.37
C PHE A 647 -8.66 -44.22 -13.67
N PRO A 648 -9.36 -44.13 -14.82
CA PRO A 648 -8.72 -43.76 -16.08
C PRO A 648 -8.23 -42.30 -16.05
N LEU A 649 -7.04 -42.05 -16.58
CA LEU A 649 -6.46 -40.71 -16.70
C LEU A 649 -6.63 -40.17 -18.13
N GLN A 650 -7.10 -38.93 -18.22
CA GLN A 650 -6.96 -38.11 -19.42
C GLN A 650 -5.59 -37.45 -19.38
N VAL A 651 -4.71 -37.79 -20.33
CA VAL A 651 -3.33 -37.27 -20.39
C VAL A 651 -3.07 -36.66 -21.76
N ARG A 652 -2.66 -35.40 -21.80
CA ARG A 652 -2.09 -34.75 -22.97
C ARG A 652 -0.57 -34.84 -22.91
N VAL A 653 0.02 -35.55 -23.87
CA VAL A 653 1.48 -35.65 -24.04
C VAL A 653 1.91 -34.60 -25.04
N VAL A 654 2.85 -33.74 -24.64
CA VAL A 654 3.48 -32.75 -25.50
C VAL A 654 4.98 -33.02 -25.54
N ASP A 655 5.53 -33.22 -26.73
CA ASP A 655 6.96 -33.34 -26.98
C ASP A 655 7.33 -32.52 -28.23
N GLN A 656 8.59 -32.52 -28.62
CA GLN A 656 9.06 -31.74 -29.75
C GLN A 656 10.07 -32.52 -30.59
N TRP A 657 10.11 -32.20 -31.89
CA TRP A 657 11.15 -32.66 -32.81
C TRP A 657 11.99 -31.48 -33.32
N PRO A 658 13.24 -31.70 -33.76
CA PRO A 658 14.13 -30.62 -34.16
C PRO A 658 13.64 -29.88 -35.41
N LEU A 659 13.76 -28.54 -35.41
CA LEU A 659 13.50 -27.69 -36.59
C LEU A 659 14.81 -27.26 -37.27
N ASN A 660 14.76 -27.06 -38.58
CA ASN A 660 15.87 -26.52 -39.37
C ASN A 660 15.81 -24.99 -39.41
N GLN A 661 16.78 -24.29 -38.77
CA GLN A 661 16.83 -22.82 -38.76
C GLN A 661 17.77 -22.24 -39.85
N ASP A 662 18.85 -22.94 -40.22
CA ASP A 662 19.95 -22.39 -41.04
C ASP A 662 20.08 -23.03 -42.43
N GLY A 663 19.18 -23.94 -42.82
CA GLY A 663 19.20 -24.63 -44.12
C GLY A 663 20.31 -25.67 -44.31
N LYS A 664 21.27 -25.75 -43.38
CA LYS A 664 22.45 -26.65 -43.43
C LYS A 664 22.22 -28.05 -42.82
N VAL A 665 21.03 -28.29 -42.26
CA VAL A 665 20.62 -29.55 -41.63
C VAL A 665 19.31 -29.99 -42.28
N GLU A 666 19.24 -31.19 -42.85
CA GLU A 666 17.95 -31.72 -43.31
C GLU A 666 17.32 -32.55 -42.19
N VAL A 667 16.13 -32.16 -41.75
CA VAL A 667 15.30 -32.97 -40.85
C VAL A 667 14.18 -33.57 -41.69
N LYS A 668 14.08 -34.90 -41.73
CA LYS A 668 12.99 -35.61 -42.42
C LYS A 668 12.11 -36.29 -41.38
N TRP A 669 10.83 -35.94 -41.42
CA TRP A 669 9.79 -36.58 -40.62
C TRP A 669 9.54 -38.00 -41.14
N VAL A 670 9.43 -38.97 -40.22
CA VAL A 670 9.29 -40.39 -40.60
C VAL A 670 7.91 -40.93 -40.21
N ARG A 671 7.57 -40.95 -38.91
CA ARG A 671 6.32 -41.58 -38.43
C ARG A 671 5.99 -41.22 -36.98
N THR A 672 4.71 -41.19 -36.64
CA THR A 672 4.20 -41.19 -35.25
C THR A 672 3.27 -42.37 -35.02
N THR A 673 3.38 -43.03 -33.87
CA THR A 673 2.49 -44.14 -33.48
C THR A 673 2.09 -43.98 -32.01
N PRO A 674 0.82 -43.68 -31.70
CA PRO A 674 -0.28 -43.32 -32.60
C PRO A 674 -0.05 -41.98 -33.30
N ALA A 675 -0.90 -41.65 -34.28
CA ALA A 675 -0.84 -40.38 -35.00
C ALA A 675 -0.91 -39.19 -34.03
N ALA A 676 0.05 -38.27 -34.14
CA ALA A 676 0.11 -37.02 -33.37
C ALA A 676 -0.57 -35.87 -34.11
N GLN A 677 -1.05 -34.87 -33.35
CA GLN A 677 -1.26 -33.53 -33.88
C GLN A 677 0.11 -32.83 -33.90
N SER A 678 0.52 -32.27 -35.04
CA SER A 678 1.84 -31.64 -35.20
C SER A 678 1.72 -30.19 -35.66
N ASP A 679 2.60 -29.33 -35.16
CA ASP A 679 2.82 -27.97 -35.66
C ASP A 679 4.21 -27.87 -36.29
N GLU A 680 4.25 -27.69 -37.62
CA GLU A 680 5.50 -27.64 -38.39
C GLU A 680 6.34 -26.39 -38.13
N LYS A 681 5.74 -25.31 -37.62
CA LYS A 681 6.46 -24.05 -37.34
C LYS A 681 7.19 -24.08 -36.00
N THR A 682 6.60 -24.75 -35.01
CA THR A 682 7.13 -24.84 -33.64
C THR A 682 7.84 -26.15 -33.37
N GLY A 683 7.57 -27.20 -34.17
CA GLY A 683 8.09 -28.53 -33.94
C GLY A 683 7.35 -29.28 -32.83
N GLU A 684 6.18 -28.79 -32.39
CA GLU A 684 5.39 -29.42 -31.33
C GLU A 684 4.68 -30.69 -31.83
N LEU A 685 4.69 -31.74 -31.01
CA LEU A 685 3.92 -32.97 -31.19
C LEU A 685 2.99 -33.19 -29.99
N ARG A 686 1.71 -33.43 -30.27
CA ARG A 686 0.67 -33.57 -29.23
C ARG A 686 -0.16 -34.84 -29.39
N TRP A 687 -0.36 -35.54 -28.29
CA TRP A 687 -1.26 -36.71 -28.19
C TRP A 687 -2.22 -36.56 -27.00
N ASP A 688 -3.52 -36.69 -27.25
CA ASP A 688 -4.53 -36.81 -26.19
C ASP A 688 -4.84 -38.30 -25.95
N LEU A 689 -4.49 -38.80 -24.78
CA LEU A 689 -4.54 -40.22 -24.42
C LEU A 689 -5.44 -40.46 -23.22
N VAL A 690 -6.32 -41.47 -23.32
CA VAL A 690 -6.94 -42.08 -22.14
C VAL A 690 -6.06 -43.25 -21.67
N VAL A 691 -5.44 -43.13 -20.51
CA VAL A 691 -4.63 -44.20 -19.89
C VAL A 691 -5.50 -44.97 -18.90
N PRO A 692 -5.81 -46.27 -19.13
CA PRO A 692 -6.65 -47.07 -18.24
C PRO A 692 -6.09 -47.16 -16.80
N PRO A 693 -6.93 -47.48 -15.80
CA PRO A 693 -6.49 -47.69 -14.42
C PRO A 693 -5.29 -48.65 -14.30
N SER A 694 -4.34 -48.32 -13.43
CA SER A 694 -3.20 -49.18 -13.09
C SER A 694 -2.45 -49.76 -14.32
N SER A 695 -2.38 -49.00 -15.41
CA SER A 695 -1.78 -49.41 -16.68
C SER A 695 -0.82 -48.33 -17.21
N LYS A 696 -0.12 -48.61 -18.31
CA LYS A 696 0.70 -47.61 -19.00
C LYS A 696 0.34 -47.54 -20.48
N LYS A 697 0.48 -46.36 -21.07
CA LYS A 697 0.43 -46.18 -22.53
C LYS A 697 1.78 -45.71 -23.04
N THR A 698 2.09 -46.14 -24.26
CA THR A 698 3.32 -45.77 -24.95
C THR A 698 2.97 -45.07 -26.25
N VAL A 699 3.66 -43.96 -26.53
CA VAL A 699 3.63 -43.30 -27.84
C VAL A 699 5.06 -43.21 -28.35
N SER A 700 5.27 -43.34 -29.65
CA SER A 700 6.58 -43.21 -30.27
C SER A 700 6.55 -42.33 -31.51
N PHE A 701 7.67 -41.68 -31.78
CA PHE A 701 7.88 -40.94 -33.01
C PHE A 701 9.31 -41.10 -33.52
N GLU A 702 9.45 -41.08 -34.84
CA GLU A 702 10.72 -41.24 -35.53
C GLU A 702 11.03 -40.01 -36.38
N TYR A 703 12.29 -39.58 -36.34
CA TYR A 703 12.81 -38.53 -37.20
C TYR A 703 14.23 -38.86 -37.68
N SER A 704 14.54 -38.43 -38.90
CA SER A 704 15.86 -38.57 -39.50
C SER A 704 16.56 -37.20 -39.58
N LEU A 705 17.82 -37.18 -39.19
CA LEU A 705 18.67 -35.99 -39.15
C LEU A 705 19.88 -36.21 -40.07
N ARG A 706 19.97 -35.44 -41.15
CA ARG A 706 21.18 -35.33 -41.98
C ARG A 706 21.94 -34.08 -41.56
N ARG A 707 23.18 -34.25 -41.14
CA ARG A 707 24.04 -33.15 -40.66
C ARG A 707 25.51 -33.36 -41.05
N PRO A 708 26.34 -32.31 -41.08
CA PRO A 708 27.78 -32.46 -41.24
C PRO A 708 28.42 -33.21 -40.07
N LYS A 709 29.53 -33.91 -40.34
CA LYS A 709 30.22 -34.87 -39.43
C LYS A 709 30.66 -34.32 -38.06
N ASP A 710 30.74 -32.99 -37.89
CA ASP A 710 31.18 -32.33 -36.65
C ASP A 710 30.06 -31.60 -35.89
N TRP A 711 28.81 -31.68 -36.36
CA TRP A 711 27.70 -30.94 -35.78
C TRP A 711 27.03 -31.70 -34.64
N ARG A 712 26.85 -31.02 -33.49
CA ARG A 712 26.12 -31.56 -32.33
C ARG A 712 24.73 -30.93 -32.23
N LEU A 713 23.74 -31.74 -31.87
CA LEU A 713 22.39 -31.25 -31.57
C LEU A 713 22.42 -30.67 -30.15
N LEU A 714 22.12 -29.37 -30.02
CA LEU A 714 21.95 -28.70 -28.73
C LEU A 714 20.49 -28.25 -28.62
N GLN A 715 19.87 -28.49 -27.47
CA GLN A 715 18.58 -27.88 -27.16
C GLN A 715 18.85 -26.44 -26.74
N SER A 716 18.35 -25.47 -27.52
CA SER A 716 18.39 -24.06 -27.13
C SER A 716 17.38 -23.84 -26.00
N PRO A 717 17.75 -23.14 -24.90
CA PRO A 717 16.89 -22.92 -23.74
C PRO A 717 15.68 -22.03 -24.02
#